data_AF-A0A9N9WD73-F1
#
_entry.id   AF-A0A9N9WD73-F1
#
_cell.length_a   1.000
_cell.length_b   1.000
_cell.length_c   1.000
_cell.angle_alpha   90.00
_cell.angle_beta   90.00
_cell.angle_gamma   90.00
#
_symmetry.space_group_name_H-M   'P 1'
#
loop_
_entity.id
_entity.type
_entity.pdbx_description
1 polymer ?
#
loop_
_entity_poly.entity_id
_entity_poly.type
_entity_poly.pdbx_seq_one_letter_code
_entity_poly.pdbx_strand_id
1 'polypeptide(L)'
;MKSKPVKHKSTNTFKFIPFAERINSIDVRHAALYHIEHAYTQQPEENETHFYLAIQKWYALNLTENFKKFRKEVFGIVTVPQLVHKKDVVFEILEKYLNLEDQLCLQPLLEILVSLAKDLRDDFYPQFPKFLDILIKLLNTKDADRLEWTLICLAFLFKILKPCMKKDIAVVLKRIIPLLSEAHPQYINNFAAESFAFVARDIRDKKKFLDHVLTYLKTNDDAISGCGHLMFEIIRGVNGKFHSCLDTFLPLMLQTLKDNKDHQSILFKVLTQTIEDSLQTISPKEYTTFWSSVFKFIEGILNENDEESKGLEYILRLAGQVIECKNGKYLTNPSQFVLLLVKVVCEQVSENVLEVCAQIGALLLLSPNISLSQEQAGIIVKVLLPLPYPNILINFVKNIIDYPQFDMHILKPFLNFVIQSGFDNEAMCTLTKICLHKSPLSKNGIKLFEWVKYPIDFGNSLSTFMEYCNNVLNDDIENIVEDPTKLMNVLFCLPHVENVNVDYCIVTLSKLTSKILNILTSYNIEGQPEQNKYHCDNSALSGCARQVLFILANALESAVHISSCKRMKDICDIDALLPVVLPCAVDPNYLSSLHLLDLYLTAYEQENGLTYPHLSLIDSYLRSNVSSPFHIVSNYLFNDIYAIIIK
;
A
#
# COMPACT_ATOMS: atom_id res chain seq x y z
N MET A 1 -17.38 -10.77 -5.23
CA MET A 1 -17.45 -12.09 -5.91
C MET A 1 -18.13 -13.09 -4.99
N LYS A 2 -19.20 -13.77 -5.42
CA LYS A 2 -19.87 -14.81 -4.61
C LYS A 2 -18.89 -15.96 -4.35
N SER A 3 -18.76 -16.41 -3.09
CA SER A 3 -17.97 -17.57 -2.71
C SER A 3 -18.50 -18.82 -3.43
N LYS A 4 -17.62 -19.51 -4.15
CA LYS A 4 -18.01 -20.73 -4.89
C LYS A 4 -18.37 -21.85 -3.90
N PRO A 5 -19.49 -22.57 -4.09
CA PRO A 5 -19.93 -23.60 -3.16
C PRO A 5 -18.97 -24.80 -3.15
N VAL A 6 -18.44 -25.13 -1.97
CA VAL A 6 -17.43 -26.19 -1.75
C VAL A 6 -18.05 -27.60 -1.82
N LYS A 7 -19.35 -27.74 -1.52
CA LYS A 7 -20.04 -29.03 -1.35
C LYS A 7 -20.14 -29.89 -2.63
N HIS A 8 -20.10 -29.30 -3.83
CA HIS A 8 -20.16 -30.07 -5.09
C HIS A 8 -18.79 -30.59 -5.57
N LYS A 9 -17.69 -30.26 -4.89
CA LYS A 9 -16.34 -30.63 -5.34
C LYS A 9 -15.89 -32.05 -4.94
N SER A 10 -16.50 -32.72 -3.97
CA SER A 10 -15.96 -34.01 -3.48
C SER A 10 -16.43 -35.24 -4.26
N THR A 11 -17.53 -35.19 -5.01
CA THR A 11 -18.19 -36.38 -5.59
C THR A 11 -18.03 -36.57 -7.09
N ASN A 12 -17.53 -35.59 -7.84
CA ASN A 12 -17.40 -35.69 -9.30
C ASN A 12 -15.98 -36.11 -9.72
N THR A 13 -15.86 -37.23 -10.45
CA THR A 13 -14.58 -37.77 -10.93
C THR A 13 -13.92 -36.87 -11.98
N PHE A 14 -14.71 -36.23 -12.84
CA PHE A 14 -14.20 -35.31 -13.86
C PHE A 14 -14.57 -33.87 -13.50
N LYS A 15 -13.58 -32.99 -13.51
CA LYS A 15 -13.74 -31.58 -13.16
C LYS A 15 -13.07 -30.72 -14.21
N PHE A 16 -13.76 -29.65 -14.59
CA PHE A 16 -13.14 -28.58 -15.35
C PHE A 16 -12.16 -27.84 -14.44
N ILE A 17 -10.87 -27.86 -14.82
CA ILE A 17 -9.81 -27.10 -14.17
C ILE A 17 -9.51 -25.92 -15.10
N PRO A 18 -9.77 -24.66 -14.67
CA PRO A 18 -9.39 -23.49 -15.44
C PRO A 18 -7.88 -23.45 -15.69
N PHE A 19 -7.46 -22.88 -16.82
CA PHE A 19 -6.05 -22.72 -17.19
C PHE A 19 -5.20 -22.16 -16.03
N ALA A 20 -5.63 -21.08 -15.37
CA ALA A 20 -4.89 -20.50 -14.25
C ALA A 20 -4.71 -21.47 -13.05
N GLU A 21 -5.73 -22.28 -12.74
CA GLU A 21 -5.65 -23.27 -11.66
C GLU A 21 -4.72 -24.43 -12.06
N ARG A 22 -4.75 -24.83 -13.33
CA ARG A 22 -3.83 -25.86 -13.87
C ARG A 22 -2.39 -25.37 -13.83
N ILE A 23 -2.11 -24.14 -14.29
CA ILE A 23 -0.75 -23.57 -14.28
C ILE A 23 -0.21 -23.42 -12.86
N ASN A 24 -1.02 -22.92 -11.92
CA ASN A 24 -0.61 -22.81 -10.52
C ASN A 24 -0.36 -24.16 -9.84
N SER A 25 -0.89 -25.27 -10.39
CA SER A 25 -0.64 -26.62 -9.87
C SER A 25 0.66 -27.24 -10.38
N ILE A 26 1.30 -26.65 -11.40
CA ILE A 26 2.57 -27.15 -11.95
C ILE A 26 3.69 -26.76 -11.00
N ASP A 27 4.08 -27.67 -10.11
CA ASP A 27 5.26 -27.50 -9.26
C ASP A 27 6.51 -28.04 -9.96
N VAL A 28 7.17 -27.17 -10.71
CA VAL A 28 8.41 -27.47 -11.45
C VAL A 28 9.56 -27.85 -10.50
N ARG A 29 9.60 -27.25 -9.31
CA ARG A 29 10.64 -27.55 -8.31
C ARG A 29 10.58 -29.01 -7.90
N HIS A 30 9.39 -29.50 -7.55
CA HIS A 30 9.21 -30.90 -7.19
C HIS A 30 9.28 -31.83 -8.41
N ALA A 31 8.69 -31.45 -9.53
CA ALA A 31 8.57 -32.30 -10.72
C ALA A 31 9.91 -32.56 -11.43
N ALA A 32 10.85 -31.62 -11.42
CA ALA A 32 12.11 -31.75 -12.16
C ALA A 32 13.35 -31.43 -11.31
N LEU A 33 13.43 -30.22 -10.74
CA LEU A 33 14.66 -29.70 -10.14
C LEU A 33 15.12 -30.52 -8.92
N TYR A 34 14.20 -30.83 -8.02
CA TYR A 34 14.42 -31.65 -6.82
C TYR A 34 13.90 -33.08 -6.95
N HIS A 35 13.42 -33.46 -8.14
CA HIS A 35 12.99 -34.83 -8.39
C HIS A 35 14.16 -35.80 -8.18
N ILE A 36 13.95 -36.79 -7.32
CA ILE A 36 14.85 -37.92 -7.11
C ILE A 36 14.29 -39.08 -7.91
N GLU A 37 15.04 -39.53 -8.92
CA GLU A 37 14.64 -40.71 -9.71
C GLU A 37 14.56 -41.94 -8.79
N HIS A 38 13.45 -42.68 -8.88
CA HIS A 38 13.26 -43.89 -8.08
C HIS A 38 14.18 -45.02 -8.57
N ALA A 39 14.66 -45.87 -7.65
CA ALA A 39 15.56 -46.99 -7.97
C ALA A 39 15.01 -48.00 -9.00
N TYR A 40 13.68 -48.00 -9.23
CA TYR A 40 13.00 -48.86 -10.21
C TYR A 40 12.80 -48.19 -11.58
N THR A 41 13.27 -46.96 -11.77
CA THR A 41 13.23 -46.30 -13.08
C THR A 41 14.19 -47.04 -14.01
N GLN A 42 13.74 -47.40 -15.22
CA GLN A 42 14.61 -48.05 -16.22
C GLN A 42 15.83 -47.17 -16.50
N GLN A 43 16.99 -47.65 -16.09
CA GLN A 43 18.28 -47.09 -16.42
C GLN A 43 18.80 -47.78 -17.69
N PRO A 44 19.57 -47.08 -18.54
CA PRO A 44 20.19 -47.70 -19.70
C PRO A 44 21.07 -48.88 -19.28
N GLU A 45 21.01 -49.97 -20.04
CA GLU A 45 22.00 -51.05 -19.95
C GLU A 45 23.40 -50.51 -20.29
N GLU A 46 24.49 -51.22 -19.94
CA GLU A 46 25.87 -50.72 -20.03
C GLU A 46 26.26 -50.09 -21.39
N ASN A 47 25.60 -50.49 -22.49
CA ASN A 47 25.89 -50.00 -23.83
C ASN A 47 24.79 -49.12 -24.44
N GLU A 48 23.67 -48.91 -23.75
CA GLU A 48 22.54 -48.13 -24.25
C GLU A 48 22.61 -46.66 -23.81
N THR A 49 21.87 -45.82 -24.52
CA THR A 49 21.76 -44.38 -24.24
C THR A 49 20.41 -44.05 -23.61
N HIS A 50 20.35 -43.00 -22.79
CA HIS A 50 19.05 -42.48 -22.34
C HIS A 50 18.20 -42.03 -23.53
N PHE A 51 18.83 -41.49 -24.57
CA PHE A 51 18.20 -41.15 -25.85
C PHE A 51 17.50 -42.34 -26.50
N TYR A 52 18.17 -43.49 -26.60
CA TYR A 52 17.59 -44.71 -27.17
C TYR A 52 16.40 -45.23 -26.34
N LEU A 53 16.53 -45.25 -25.02
CA LEU A 53 15.42 -45.64 -24.13
C LEU A 53 14.20 -44.73 -24.28
N ALA A 54 14.41 -43.41 -24.39
CA ALA A 54 13.33 -42.46 -24.61
C ALA A 54 12.62 -42.72 -25.95
N ILE A 55 13.36 -43.00 -27.02
CA ILE A 55 12.80 -43.37 -28.32
C ILE A 55 11.99 -44.68 -28.23
N GLN A 56 12.50 -45.70 -27.52
CA GLN A 56 11.78 -46.96 -27.34
C GLN A 56 10.47 -46.78 -26.55
N LYS A 57 10.51 -46.02 -25.46
CA LYS A 57 9.32 -45.65 -24.68
C LYS A 57 8.27 -44.99 -25.57
N TRP A 58 8.67 -43.96 -26.31
CA TRP A 58 7.74 -43.20 -27.15
C TRP A 58 7.34 -43.92 -28.42
N TYR A 59 8.11 -44.91 -28.88
CA TYR A 59 7.69 -45.80 -29.96
C TYR A 59 6.44 -46.60 -29.60
N ALA A 60 6.33 -47.05 -28.34
CA ALA A 60 5.13 -47.74 -27.86
C ALA A 60 3.95 -46.79 -27.60
N LEU A 61 4.24 -45.55 -27.18
CA LEU A 61 3.22 -44.60 -26.70
C LEU A 61 2.69 -43.63 -27.76
N ASN A 62 3.45 -43.30 -28.82
CA ASN A 62 3.08 -42.30 -29.80
C ASN A 62 3.15 -42.85 -31.24
N LEU A 63 2.01 -42.80 -31.94
CA LEU A 63 1.83 -43.34 -33.31
C LEU A 63 1.55 -42.26 -34.37
N THR A 64 1.84 -41.00 -34.06
CA THR A 64 1.58 -39.85 -34.93
C THR A 64 2.50 -39.84 -36.14
N GLU A 65 2.08 -39.17 -37.22
CA GLU A 65 2.82 -39.17 -38.49
C GLU A 65 4.19 -38.50 -38.37
N ASN A 66 4.25 -37.33 -37.74
CA ASN A 66 5.49 -36.59 -37.56
C ASN A 66 6.46 -37.33 -36.64
N PHE A 67 5.98 -37.96 -35.56
CA PHE A 67 6.84 -38.79 -34.71
C PHE A 67 7.38 -40.03 -35.45
N LYS A 68 6.56 -40.67 -36.30
CA LYS A 68 7.02 -41.79 -37.16
C LYS A 68 8.12 -41.36 -38.13
N LYS A 69 8.02 -40.16 -38.71
CA LYS A 69 9.06 -39.61 -39.60
C LYS A 69 10.34 -39.29 -38.82
N PHE A 70 10.22 -38.58 -37.68
CA PHE A 70 11.33 -38.30 -36.77
C PHE A 70 12.09 -39.58 -36.40
N ARG A 71 11.37 -40.61 -35.95
CA ARG A 71 11.98 -41.90 -35.55
C ARG A 71 12.76 -42.57 -36.68
N LYS A 72 12.25 -42.51 -37.92
CA LYS A 72 12.96 -43.08 -39.08
C LYS A 72 14.27 -42.35 -39.35
N GLU A 73 14.30 -41.04 -39.17
CA GLU A 73 15.49 -40.21 -39.38
C GLU A 73 16.57 -40.45 -38.30
N VAL A 74 16.19 -40.71 -37.05
CA VAL A 74 17.13 -40.99 -35.94
C VAL A 74 17.40 -42.49 -35.70
N PHE A 75 16.94 -43.36 -36.60
CA PHE A 75 17.03 -44.80 -36.42
C PHE A 75 18.48 -45.31 -36.36
N GLY A 76 18.72 -46.32 -35.51
CA GLY A 76 20.02 -47.01 -35.43
C GLY A 76 21.06 -46.32 -34.55
N ILE A 77 20.66 -45.37 -33.71
CA ILE A 77 21.50 -44.78 -32.67
C ILE A 77 21.15 -45.48 -31.35
N VAL A 78 22.02 -46.37 -30.90
CA VAL A 78 21.82 -47.16 -29.67
C VAL A 78 22.87 -46.78 -28.63
N THR A 79 24.13 -46.70 -29.04
CA THR A 79 25.28 -46.54 -28.13
C THR A 79 25.76 -45.08 -28.04
N VAL A 80 26.41 -44.73 -26.92
CA VAL A 80 26.96 -43.37 -26.70
C VAL A 80 27.94 -42.96 -27.81
N PRO A 81 28.90 -43.81 -28.26
CA PRO A 81 29.82 -43.42 -29.34
C PRO A 81 29.10 -43.13 -30.67
N GLN A 82 28.04 -43.87 -30.99
CA GLN A 82 27.22 -43.61 -32.18
C GLN A 82 26.51 -42.27 -32.07
N LEU A 83 25.98 -41.95 -30.88
CA LEU A 83 25.32 -40.69 -30.59
C LEU A 83 26.29 -39.51 -30.72
N VAL A 84 27.50 -39.62 -30.16
CA VAL A 84 28.53 -38.58 -30.26
C VAL A 84 28.97 -38.36 -31.71
N HIS A 85 29.15 -39.42 -32.50
CA HIS A 85 29.52 -39.31 -33.92
C HIS A 85 28.41 -38.64 -34.76
N LYS A 86 27.14 -38.88 -34.43
CA LYS A 86 25.98 -38.36 -35.18
C LYS A 86 25.30 -37.16 -34.52
N LYS A 87 25.92 -36.54 -33.49
CA LYS A 87 25.27 -35.53 -32.65
C LYS A 87 24.73 -34.35 -33.45
N ASP A 88 25.48 -33.86 -34.43
CA ASP A 88 25.08 -32.70 -35.24
C ASP A 88 23.82 -33.01 -36.08
N VAL A 89 23.77 -34.21 -36.68
CA VAL A 89 22.59 -34.69 -37.43
C VAL A 89 21.37 -34.81 -36.51
N VAL A 90 21.56 -35.35 -35.29
CA VAL A 90 20.47 -35.47 -34.32
C VAL A 90 19.96 -34.10 -33.88
N PHE A 91 20.85 -33.12 -33.69
CA PHE A 91 20.45 -31.74 -33.37
C PHE A 91 19.63 -31.11 -34.48
N GLU A 92 20.06 -31.21 -35.73
CA GLU A 92 19.33 -30.68 -36.88
C GLU A 92 17.94 -31.30 -37.03
N ILE A 93 17.83 -32.63 -36.83
CA ILE A 93 16.55 -33.33 -36.88
C ILE A 93 15.64 -32.85 -35.73
N LEU A 94 16.13 -32.81 -34.49
CA LEU A 94 15.33 -32.34 -33.36
C LEU A 94 14.87 -30.89 -33.55
N GLU A 95 15.76 -30.01 -34.00
CA GLU A 95 15.45 -28.62 -34.30
C GLU A 95 14.34 -28.51 -35.37
N LYS A 96 14.46 -29.27 -36.47
CA LYS A 96 13.44 -29.32 -37.53
C LYS A 96 12.07 -29.69 -36.99
N TYR A 97 11.97 -30.75 -36.19
CA TYR A 97 10.68 -31.25 -35.71
C TYR A 97 10.10 -30.42 -34.55
N LEU A 98 10.93 -29.82 -33.69
CA LEU A 98 10.46 -28.89 -32.66
C LEU A 98 9.90 -27.61 -33.28
N ASN A 99 10.49 -27.12 -34.38
CA ASN A 99 10.03 -25.94 -35.09
C ASN A 99 8.69 -26.13 -35.85
N LEU A 100 8.25 -27.38 -36.08
CA LEU A 100 6.92 -27.65 -36.64
C LEU A 100 5.80 -27.34 -35.64
N GLU A 101 6.11 -27.25 -34.34
CA GLU A 101 5.16 -26.97 -33.25
C GLU A 101 3.95 -27.93 -33.20
N ASP A 102 4.12 -29.17 -33.68
CA ASP A 102 3.06 -30.17 -33.68
C ASP A 102 2.80 -30.68 -32.25
N GLN A 103 1.62 -30.31 -31.73
CA GLN A 103 1.16 -30.66 -30.39
C GLN A 103 1.15 -32.17 -30.14
N LEU A 104 0.88 -32.99 -31.16
CA LEU A 104 0.71 -34.43 -31.02
C LEU A 104 2.04 -35.17 -30.80
N CYS A 105 3.17 -34.61 -31.24
CA CYS A 105 4.50 -35.20 -31.03
C CYS A 105 5.41 -34.38 -30.11
N LEU A 106 4.96 -33.22 -29.63
CA LEU A 106 5.78 -32.31 -28.84
C LEU A 106 6.28 -32.93 -27.54
N GLN A 107 5.39 -33.57 -26.76
CA GLN A 107 5.79 -34.22 -25.51
C GLN A 107 6.93 -35.25 -25.71
N PRO A 108 6.83 -36.21 -26.66
CA PRO A 108 7.94 -37.10 -27.00
C PRO A 108 9.24 -36.36 -27.33
N LEU A 109 9.17 -35.33 -28.18
CA LEU A 109 10.36 -34.61 -28.63
C LEU A 109 11.06 -33.88 -27.49
N LEU A 110 10.30 -33.31 -26.56
CA LEU A 110 10.82 -32.64 -25.36
C LEU A 110 11.50 -33.63 -24.40
N GLU A 111 10.89 -34.79 -24.15
CA GLU A 111 11.53 -35.83 -23.32
C GLU A 111 12.80 -36.41 -23.97
N ILE A 112 12.79 -36.58 -25.29
CA ILE A 112 13.96 -37.03 -26.05
C ILE A 112 15.07 -35.96 -26.01
N LEU A 113 14.74 -34.67 -26.09
CA LEU A 113 15.70 -33.59 -25.93
C LEU A 113 16.37 -33.60 -24.56
N VAL A 114 15.58 -33.80 -23.49
CA VAL A 114 16.12 -33.97 -22.12
C VAL A 114 17.07 -35.16 -22.05
N SER A 115 16.70 -36.29 -22.65
CA SER A 115 17.50 -37.52 -22.65
C SER A 115 18.81 -37.34 -23.41
N LEU A 116 18.75 -36.64 -24.55
CA LEU A 116 19.93 -36.26 -25.33
C LEU A 116 20.89 -35.39 -24.53
N ALA A 117 20.37 -34.41 -23.76
CA ALA A 117 21.18 -33.57 -22.90
C ALA A 117 21.82 -34.37 -21.75
N LYS A 118 21.14 -35.39 -21.20
CA LYS A 118 21.71 -36.28 -20.15
C LYS A 118 22.92 -37.06 -20.67
N ASP A 119 22.83 -37.56 -21.91
CA ASP A 119 23.89 -38.34 -22.54
C ASP A 119 25.08 -37.46 -22.95
N LEU A 120 24.83 -36.30 -23.59
CA LEU A 120 25.90 -35.47 -24.18
C LEU A 120 26.50 -34.44 -23.21
N ARG A 121 25.74 -33.92 -22.24
CA ARG A 121 26.18 -32.95 -21.22
C ARG A 121 26.98 -31.76 -21.79
N ASP A 122 28.30 -31.73 -21.60
CA ASP A 122 29.18 -30.66 -22.08
C ASP A 122 29.15 -30.53 -23.61
N ASP A 123 28.98 -31.64 -24.34
CA ASP A 123 28.84 -31.63 -25.81
C ASP A 123 27.52 -31.01 -26.29
N PHE A 124 26.49 -30.97 -25.43
CA PHE A 124 25.19 -30.36 -25.73
C PHE A 124 25.22 -28.83 -25.52
N TYR A 125 26.01 -28.35 -24.56
CA TYR A 125 26.00 -26.95 -24.13
C TYR A 125 26.18 -25.91 -25.25
N PRO A 126 27.05 -26.11 -26.27
CA PRO A 126 27.18 -25.16 -27.38
C PRO A 126 25.89 -24.96 -28.19
N GLN A 127 25.02 -25.97 -28.28
CA GLN A 127 23.74 -25.88 -28.99
C GLN A 127 22.58 -25.47 -28.07
N PHE A 128 22.76 -25.51 -26.74
CA PHE A 128 21.73 -25.13 -25.77
C PHE A 128 21.10 -23.75 -26.04
N PRO A 129 21.86 -22.69 -26.39
CA PRO A 129 21.25 -21.39 -26.70
C PRO A 129 20.20 -21.44 -27.80
N LYS A 130 20.41 -22.24 -28.86
CA LYS A 130 19.44 -22.38 -29.96
C LYS A 130 18.19 -23.13 -29.50
N PHE A 131 18.36 -24.23 -28.77
CA PHE A 131 17.23 -24.97 -28.21
C PHE A 131 16.45 -24.14 -27.19
N LEU A 132 17.13 -23.31 -26.40
CA LEU A 132 16.49 -22.40 -25.47
C LEU A 132 15.57 -21.41 -26.21
N ASP A 133 16.03 -20.82 -27.32
CA ASP A 133 15.21 -19.90 -28.12
C ASP A 133 13.95 -20.60 -28.69
N ILE A 134 14.09 -21.84 -29.15
CA ILE A 134 12.96 -22.67 -29.60
C ILE A 134 11.99 -22.95 -28.45
N LEU A 135 12.50 -23.32 -27.27
CA LEU A 135 11.67 -23.60 -26.08
C LEU A 135 10.94 -22.34 -25.60
N ILE A 136 11.59 -21.17 -25.62
CA ILE A 136 10.96 -19.88 -25.29
C ILE A 136 9.81 -19.59 -26.26
N LYS A 137 9.99 -19.85 -27.55
CA LYS A 137 8.90 -19.74 -28.54
C LYS A 137 7.75 -20.70 -28.22
N LEU A 138 8.07 -21.91 -27.78
CA LEU A 138 7.07 -22.91 -27.39
C LEU A 138 6.23 -22.51 -26.18
N LEU A 139 6.75 -21.67 -25.28
CA LEU A 139 6.03 -21.14 -24.11
C LEU A 139 4.92 -20.13 -24.48
N ASN A 140 4.96 -19.53 -25.67
CA ASN A 140 3.93 -18.61 -26.12
C ASN A 140 2.67 -19.36 -26.60
N THR A 141 1.93 -19.95 -25.67
CA THR A 141 0.70 -20.71 -25.93
C THR A 141 -0.32 -20.52 -24.81
N LYS A 142 -1.59 -20.80 -25.13
CA LYS A 142 -2.70 -20.91 -24.15
C LYS A 142 -3.06 -22.37 -23.82
N ASP A 143 -2.34 -23.32 -24.40
CA ASP A 143 -2.48 -24.73 -24.09
C ASP A 143 -1.66 -25.08 -22.84
N ALA A 144 -2.34 -25.58 -21.81
CA ALA A 144 -1.72 -25.92 -20.53
C ALA A 144 -0.77 -27.11 -20.65
N ASP A 145 -1.08 -28.10 -21.50
CA ASP A 145 -0.27 -29.32 -21.62
C ASP A 145 1.05 -29.03 -22.33
N ARG A 146 1.00 -28.34 -23.48
CA ARG A 146 2.20 -27.85 -24.17
C ARG A 146 3.09 -27.03 -23.24
N LEU A 147 2.48 -26.14 -22.46
CA LEU A 147 3.21 -25.28 -21.54
C LEU A 147 3.86 -26.10 -20.41
N GLU A 148 3.12 -27.01 -19.77
CA GLU A 148 3.63 -27.91 -18.74
C GLU A 148 4.83 -28.72 -19.22
N TRP A 149 4.71 -29.40 -20.38
CA TRP A 149 5.80 -30.18 -20.95
C TRP A 149 7.03 -29.32 -21.27
N THR A 150 6.82 -28.11 -21.80
CA THR A 150 7.92 -27.20 -22.13
C THR A 150 8.65 -26.73 -20.87
N LEU A 151 7.92 -26.34 -19.82
CA LEU A 151 8.50 -25.93 -18.54
C LEU A 151 9.26 -27.08 -17.87
N ILE A 152 8.69 -28.29 -17.84
CA ILE A 152 9.34 -29.48 -17.29
C ILE A 152 10.64 -29.79 -18.06
N CYS A 153 10.59 -29.74 -19.40
CA CYS A 153 11.76 -29.92 -20.25
C CYS A 153 12.86 -28.91 -19.91
N LEU A 154 12.51 -27.62 -19.87
CA LEU A 154 13.45 -26.55 -19.50
C LEU A 154 14.06 -26.82 -18.12
N ALA A 155 13.27 -27.14 -17.11
CA ALA A 155 13.77 -27.39 -15.76
C ALA A 155 14.76 -28.58 -15.70
N PHE A 156 14.51 -29.66 -16.45
CA PHE A 156 15.48 -30.74 -16.59
C PHE A 156 16.76 -30.30 -17.30
N LEU A 157 16.66 -29.50 -18.37
CA LEU A 157 17.84 -28.94 -19.03
C LEU A 157 18.66 -28.05 -18.07
N PHE A 158 18.00 -27.19 -17.29
CA PHE A 158 18.69 -26.39 -16.27
C PHE A 158 19.38 -27.26 -15.22
N LYS A 159 18.75 -28.35 -14.80
CA LYS A 159 19.33 -29.32 -13.85
C LYS A 159 20.58 -30.01 -14.41
N ILE A 160 20.49 -30.52 -15.64
CA ILE A 160 21.56 -31.27 -16.31
C ILE A 160 22.74 -30.35 -16.63
N LEU A 161 22.48 -29.17 -17.19
CA LEU A 161 23.50 -28.23 -17.65
C LEU A 161 24.00 -27.28 -16.56
N LYS A 162 23.52 -27.43 -15.31
CA LYS A 162 23.98 -26.65 -14.15
C LYS A 162 25.52 -26.54 -14.05
N PRO A 163 26.30 -27.62 -14.25
CA PRO A 163 27.76 -27.55 -14.17
C PRO A 163 28.41 -26.66 -15.24
N CYS A 164 27.79 -26.53 -16.41
CA CYS A 164 28.25 -25.71 -17.52
C CYS A 164 27.82 -24.24 -17.30
N MET A 165 26.54 -24.02 -16.99
CA MET A 165 25.97 -22.68 -16.79
C MET A 165 26.65 -21.89 -15.66
N LYS A 166 27.02 -22.56 -14.56
CA LYS A 166 27.73 -21.88 -13.45
C LYS A 166 29.11 -21.33 -13.83
N LYS A 167 29.71 -21.81 -14.94
CA LYS A 167 30.99 -21.30 -15.45
C LYS A 167 30.79 -20.10 -16.38
N ASP A 168 29.66 -20.02 -17.07
CA ASP A 168 29.37 -19.03 -18.12
C ASP A 168 28.07 -18.25 -17.84
N ILE A 169 28.00 -17.66 -16.66
CA ILE A 169 26.81 -16.95 -16.15
C ILE A 169 26.42 -15.76 -17.01
N ALA A 170 27.39 -15.02 -17.55
CA ALA A 170 27.12 -13.78 -18.29
C ALA A 170 26.33 -14.06 -19.59
N VAL A 171 26.64 -15.15 -20.28
CA VAL A 171 25.93 -15.56 -21.51
C VAL A 171 24.52 -16.05 -21.19
N VAL A 172 24.36 -16.82 -20.11
CA VAL A 172 23.05 -17.32 -19.68
C VAL A 172 22.15 -16.17 -19.23
N LEU A 173 22.66 -15.23 -18.42
CA LEU A 173 21.91 -14.07 -17.94
C LEU A 173 21.30 -13.25 -19.08
N LYS A 174 22.06 -13.01 -20.16
CA LYS A 174 21.58 -12.25 -21.33
C LYS A 174 20.33 -12.83 -21.98
N ARG A 175 20.10 -14.14 -21.84
CA ARG A 175 18.93 -14.84 -22.41
C ARG A 175 17.82 -15.06 -21.39
N ILE A 176 18.15 -15.20 -20.11
CA ILE A 176 17.17 -15.47 -19.05
C ILE A 176 16.53 -14.20 -18.51
N ILE A 177 17.28 -13.09 -18.32
CA ILE A 177 16.68 -11.85 -17.78
C ILE A 177 15.54 -11.32 -18.67
N PRO A 178 15.61 -11.38 -20.02
CA PRO A 178 14.46 -11.03 -20.86
C PRO A 178 13.17 -11.79 -20.53
N LEU A 179 13.26 -13.05 -20.07
CA LEU A 179 12.09 -13.84 -19.66
C LEU A 179 11.46 -13.37 -18.33
N LEU A 180 12.21 -12.58 -17.56
CA LEU A 180 11.78 -11.96 -16.32
C LEU A 180 11.16 -10.57 -16.55
N SER A 181 11.06 -10.11 -17.80
CA SER A 181 10.36 -8.88 -18.14
C SER A 181 8.84 -9.02 -17.98
N GLU A 182 8.17 -7.89 -17.73
CA GLU A 182 6.72 -7.75 -17.74
C GLU A 182 6.09 -8.03 -19.12
N ALA A 183 6.89 -8.11 -20.19
CA ALA A 183 6.43 -8.50 -21.52
C ALA A 183 5.92 -9.95 -21.56
N HIS A 184 6.37 -10.79 -20.62
CA HIS A 184 5.95 -12.18 -20.51
C HIS A 184 4.92 -12.38 -19.40
N PRO A 185 3.97 -13.33 -19.58
CA PRO A 185 3.02 -13.72 -18.53
C PRO A 185 3.70 -14.12 -17.21
N GLN A 186 3.07 -13.78 -16.08
CA GLN A 186 3.60 -14.01 -14.73
C GLN A 186 4.06 -15.47 -14.48
N TYR A 187 3.36 -16.46 -15.03
CA TYR A 187 3.73 -17.86 -14.84
C TYR A 187 5.07 -18.24 -15.51
N ILE A 188 5.43 -17.59 -16.63
CA ILE A 188 6.76 -17.74 -17.26
C ILE A 188 7.82 -17.04 -16.40
N ASN A 189 7.50 -15.86 -15.88
CA ASN A 189 8.38 -15.12 -14.98
C ASN A 189 8.70 -15.95 -13.72
N ASN A 190 7.67 -16.46 -13.04
CA ASN A 190 7.81 -17.33 -11.87
C ASN A 190 8.66 -18.57 -12.18
N PHE A 191 8.40 -19.23 -13.32
CA PHE A 191 9.20 -20.37 -13.75
C PHE A 191 10.66 -20.02 -13.99
N ALA A 192 10.93 -18.94 -14.72
CA ALA A 192 12.28 -18.50 -15.04
C ALA A 192 13.04 -18.14 -13.76
N ALA A 193 12.38 -17.45 -12.83
CA ALA A 193 12.90 -17.13 -11.50
C ALA A 193 13.24 -18.40 -10.70
N GLU A 194 12.30 -19.34 -10.58
CA GLU A 194 12.50 -20.60 -9.83
C GLU A 194 13.64 -21.46 -10.43
N SER A 195 13.63 -21.63 -11.75
CA SER A 195 14.61 -22.44 -12.47
C SER A 195 16.00 -21.84 -12.40
N PHE A 196 16.10 -20.53 -12.56
CA PHE A 196 17.39 -19.86 -12.53
C PHE A 196 17.91 -19.64 -11.11
N ALA A 197 17.03 -19.48 -10.11
CA ALA A 197 17.42 -19.49 -8.70
C ALA A 197 18.16 -20.78 -8.33
N PHE A 198 17.70 -21.94 -8.83
CA PHE A 198 18.37 -23.22 -8.62
C PHE A 198 19.83 -23.23 -9.11
N VAL A 199 20.11 -22.55 -10.24
CA VAL A 199 21.47 -22.39 -10.78
C VAL A 199 22.25 -21.34 -9.98
N ALA A 200 21.61 -20.21 -9.68
CA ALA A 200 22.23 -19.04 -9.07
C ALA A 200 22.77 -19.31 -7.65
N ARG A 201 22.14 -20.23 -6.90
CA ARG A 201 22.59 -20.63 -5.56
C ARG A 201 24.01 -21.21 -5.52
N ASP A 202 24.45 -21.88 -6.59
CA ASP A 202 25.75 -22.55 -6.67
C ASP A 202 26.83 -21.73 -7.40
N ILE A 203 26.53 -20.47 -7.72
CA ILE A 203 27.49 -19.56 -8.36
C ILE A 203 28.63 -19.24 -7.40
N ARG A 204 29.87 -19.34 -7.90
CA ARG A 204 31.09 -18.98 -7.15
C ARG A 204 31.17 -17.48 -6.91
N ASP A 205 31.08 -16.70 -7.99
CA ASP A 205 31.19 -15.24 -7.94
C ASP A 205 29.80 -14.59 -7.93
N LYS A 206 29.21 -14.55 -6.73
CA LYS A 206 27.88 -13.96 -6.50
C LYS A 206 27.86 -12.44 -6.73
N LYS A 207 28.98 -11.76 -6.49
CA LYS A 207 29.10 -10.30 -6.68
C LYS A 207 29.01 -9.96 -8.16
N LYS A 208 29.82 -10.63 -8.99
CA LYS A 208 29.77 -10.45 -10.44
C LYS A 208 28.39 -10.79 -10.99
N PHE A 209 27.73 -11.83 -10.49
CA PHE A 209 26.35 -12.14 -10.86
C PHE A 209 25.40 -10.95 -10.61
N LEU A 210 25.42 -10.38 -9.39
CA LEU A 210 24.58 -9.24 -9.03
C LEU A 210 24.89 -8.02 -9.90
N ASP A 211 26.16 -7.73 -10.15
CA ASP A 211 26.58 -6.62 -11.01
C ASP A 211 26.05 -6.75 -12.45
N HIS A 212 26.03 -7.96 -13.01
CA HIS A 212 25.49 -8.20 -14.36
C HIS A 212 23.97 -8.00 -14.40
N VAL A 213 23.25 -8.46 -13.38
CA VAL A 213 21.79 -8.24 -13.26
C VAL A 213 21.49 -6.75 -13.17
N LEU A 214 22.17 -6.02 -12.28
CA LEU A 214 21.97 -4.58 -12.09
C LEU A 214 22.35 -3.77 -13.34
N THR A 215 23.41 -4.18 -14.04
CA THR A 215 23.82 -3.54 -15.31
C THR A 215 22.76 -3.72 -16.40
N TYR A 216 22.12 -4.89 -16.48
CA TYR A 216 21.04 -5.13 -17.44
C TYR A 216 19.79 -4.29 -17.12
N LEU A 217 19.45 -4.16 -15.83
CA LEU A 217 18.29 -3.40 -15.37
C LEU A 217 18.42 -1.89 -15.60
N LYS A 218 19.63 -1.35 -15.81
CA LYS A 218 19.83 0.07 -16.16
C LYS A 218 19.11 0.48 -17.45
N THR A 219 18.90 -0.44 -18.39
CA THR A 219 18.26 -0.17 -19.67
C THR A 219 16.92 -0.88 -19.85
N ASN A 220 16.51 -1.72 -18.89
CA ASN A 220 15.32 -2.57 -18.96
C ASN A 220 14.57 -2.53 -17.62
N ASP A 221 13.82 -1.46 -17.39
CA ASP A 221 13.05 -1.26 -16.16
C ASP A 221 11.90 -2.28 -16.00
N ASP A 222 11.42 -2.82 -17.11
CA ASP A 222 10.36 -3.84 -17.19
C ASP A 222 10.75 -5.20 -16.58
N ALA A 223 12.05 -5.44 -16.36
CA ALA A 223 12.54 -6.66 -15.71
C ALA A 223 12.83 -6.50 -14.22
N ILE A 224 12.59 -5.32 -13.62
CA ILE A 224 12.90 -5.06 -12.20
C ILE A 224 12.08 -5.98 -11.29
N SER A 225 10.78 -6.09 -11.51
CA SER A 225 9.91 -6.94 -10.68
C SER A 225 10.30 -8.42 -10.79
N GLY A 226 10.52 -8.93 -12.01
CA GLY A 226 10.97 -10.32 -12.20
C GLY A 226 12.36 -10.61 -11.64
N CYS A 227 13.29 -9.66 -11.69
CA CYS A 227 14.58 -9.78 -11.03
C CYS A 227 14.45 -9.76 -9.49
N GLY A 228 13.53 -8.99 -8.93
CA GLY A 228 13.17 -9.05 -7.51
C GLY A 228 12.63 -10.42 -7.12
N HIS A 229 11.73 -10.97 -7.93
CA HIS A 229 11.19 -12.32 -7.75
C HIS A 229 12.30 -13.39 -7.83
N LEU A 230 13.23 -13.25 -8.76
CA LEU A 230 14.41 -14.11 -8.85
C LEU A 230 15.27 -14.04 -7.58
N MET A 231 15.57 -12.84 -7.08
CA MET A 231 16.35 -12.68 -5.84
C MET A 231 15.63 -13.32 -4.65
N PHE A 232 14.31 -13.21 -4.59
CA PHE A 232 13.50 -13.91 -3.60
C PHE A 232 13.60 -15.43 -3.75
N GLU A 233 13.41 -15.98 -4.95
CA GLU A 233 13.51 -17.42 -5.18
C GLU A 233 14.93 -17.97 -4.87
N ILE A 234 15.99 -17.18 -5.03
CA ILE A 234 17.35 -17.56 -4.60
C ILE A 234 17.42 -17.78 -3.08
N ILE A 235 16.85 -16.87 -2.29
CA ILE A 235 16.87 -16.92 -0.82
C ILE A 235 15.71 -17.74 -0.23
N ARG A 236 14.72 -18.13 -1.03
CA ARG A 236 13.57 -18.93 -0.61
C ARG A 236 13.96 -20.38 -0.37
N GLY A 237 13.66 -20.88 0.82
CA GLY A 237 13.77 -22.29 1.20
C GLY A 237 12.45 -23.06 1.03
N VAL A 238 12.36 -24.20 1.70
CA VAL A 238 11.15 -25.03 1.75
C VAL A 238 10.29 -24.69 2.98
N ASN A 239 9.00 -25.02 2.94
CA ASN A 239 8.06 -24.90 4.07
C ASN A 239 8.01 -23.49 4.72
N GLY A 240 8.10 -22.43 3.92
CA GLY A 240 7.99 -21.05 4.39
C GLY A 240 9.21 -20.58 5.20
N LYS A 241 10.39 -21.15 4.95
CA LYS A 241 11.67 -20.76 5.54
C LYS A 241 12.62 -20.16 4.52
N PHE A 242 13.61 -19.41 4.98
CA PHE A 242 14.71 -18.99 4.14
C PHE A 242 15.67 -20.15 3.85
N HIS A 243 16.32 -20.11 2.69
CA HIS A 243 17.44 -20.97 2.34
C HIS A 243 18.72 -20.44 3.01
N SER A 244 19.71 -21.30 3.24
CA SER A 244 21.04 -20.91 3.75
C SER A 244 21.79 -19.92 2.84
N CYS A 245 21.31 -19.72 1.62
CA CYS A 245 21.86 -18.73 0.70
C CYS A 245 21.60 -17.29 1.19
N LEU A 246 20.57 -17.07 2.02
CA LEU A 246 20.27 -15.77 2.61
C LEU A 246 21.52 -15.17 3.29
N ASP A 247 22.25 -15.98 4.06
CA ASP A 247 23.44 -15.57 4.81
C ASP A 247 24.59 -15.07 3.92
N THR A 248 24.54 -15.36 2.62
CA THR A 248 25.55 -14.92 1.65
C THR A 248 25.02 -13.85 0.70
N PHE A 249 23.79 -13.98 0.20
CA PHE A 249 23.21 -13.06 -0.78
C PHE A 249 22.69 -11.78 -0.13
N LEU A 250 22.03 -11.84 1.03
CA LEU A 250 21.49 -10.65 1.68
C LEU A 250 22.63 -9.68 2.09
N PRO A 251 23.69 -10.11 2.81
CA PRO A 251 24.81 -9.21 3.12
C PRO A 251 25.48 -8.65 1.87
N LEU A 252 25.60 -9.43 0.80
CA LEU A 252 26.17 -8.97 -0.47
C LEU A 252 25.30 -7.89 -1.13
N MET A 253 23.97 -8.07 -1.17
CA MET A 253 23.04 -7.06 -1.70
C MET A 253 23.08 -5.78 -0.85
N LEU A 254 23.09 -5.90 0.48
CA LEU A 254 23.22 -4.75 1.38
C LEU A 254 24.56 -4.02 1.17
N GLN A 255 25.67 -4.75 1.08
CA GLN A 255 26.97 -4.15 0.79
C GLN A 255 26.99 -3.42 -0.56
N THR A 256 26.34 -3.99 -1.59
CA THR A 256 26.21 -3.35 -2.91
C THR A 256 25.36 -2.08 -2.86
N LEU A 257 24.33 -2.06 -2.00
CA LEU A 257 23.51 -0.88 -1.71
C LEU A 257 24.34 0.23 -1.06
N LYS A 258 25.37 -0.10 -0.29
CA LYS A 258 26.31 0.87 0.29
C LYS A 258 27.33 1.36 -0.75
N ASP A 259 28.03 0.43 -1.42
CA ASP A 259 29.23 0.76 -2.20
C ASP A 259 28.95 1.37 -3.58
N ASN A 260 27.84 1.02 -4.23
CA ASN A 260 27.64 1.30 -5.67
C ASN A 260 26.52 2.32 -5.94
N LYS A 261 26.85 3.61 -5.84
CA LYS A 261 25.92 4.74 -6.02
C LYS A 261 25.10 4.67 -7.32
N ASP A 262 25.68 4.18 -8.42
CA ASP A 262 25.00 4.08 -9.72
C ASP A 262 23.87 3.04 -9.75
N HIS A 263 23.96 2.01 -8.90
CA HIS A 263 22.98 0.91 -8.86
C HIS A 263 22.04 0.98 -7.66
N GLN A 264 22.21 1.94 -6.73
CA GLN A 264 21.45 1.97 -5.47
C GLN A 264 19.94 2.03 -5.66
N SER A 265 19.45 2.91 -6.54
CA SER A 265 18.01 3.08 -6.78
C SER A 265 17.36 1.85 -7.42
N ILE A 266 18.06 1.22 -8.38
CA ILE A 266 17.61 0.00 -9.05
C ILE A 266 17.59 -1.15 -8.05
N LEU A 267 18.67 -1.33 -7.29
CA LEU A 267 18.77 -2.37 -6.29
C LEU A 267 17.72 -2.21 -5.19
N PHE A 268 17.42 -0.98 -4.77
CA PHE A 268 16.33 -0.70 -3.84
C PHE A 268 14.98 -1.18 -4.38
N LYS A 269 14.65 -0.90 -5.65
CA LYS A 269 13.40 -1.41 -6.28
C LYS A 269 13.37 -2.94 -6.33
N VAL A 270 14.49 -3.58 -6.72
CA VAL A 270 14.62 -5.05 -6.74
C VAL A 270 14.43 -5.64 -5.34
N LEU A 271 15.04 -5.04 -4.32
CA LEU A 271 14.90 -5.47 -2.92
C LEU A 271 13.49 -5.24 -2.38
N THR A 272 12.81 -4.17 -2.78
CA THR A 272 11.42 -3.89 -2.40
C THR A 272 10.51 -5.02 -2.87
N GLN A 273 10.63 -5.44 -4.13
CA GLN A 273 9.89 -6.60 -4.67
C GLN A 273 10.32 -7.91 -3.98
N THR A 274 11.63 -8.10 -3.77
CA THR A 274 12.17 -9.30 -3.07
C THR A 274 11.54 -9.45 -1.69
N ILE A 275 11.41 -8.35 -0.95
CA ILE A 275 10.81 -8.34 0.38
C ILE A 275 9.30 -8.57 0.28
N GLU A 276 8.61 -7.95 -0.68
CA GLU A 276 7.16 -8.15 -0.89
C GLU A 276 6.82 -9.63 -1.10
N ASP A 277 7.54 -10.31 -1.99
CA ASP A 277 7.35 -11.74 -2.27
C ASP A 277 7.69 -12.61 -1.05
N SER A 278 8.72 -12.21 -0.29
CA SER A 278 9.12 -12.90 0.93
C SER A 278 8.05 -12.82 2.01
N LEU A 279 7.38 -11.67 2.16
CA LEU A 279 6.35 -11.45 3.19
C LEU A 279 5.09 -12.28 2.91
N GLN A 280 4.83 -12.64 1.66
CA GLN A 280 3.70 -13.51 1.28
C GLN A 280 3.97 -14.97 1.64
N THR A 281 5.21 -15.42 1.55
CA THR A 281 5.58 -16.85 1.58
C THR A 281 6.27 -17.28 2.87
N ILE A 282 7.12 -16.44 3.43
CA ILE A 282 8.00 -16.77 4.55
C ILE A 282 7.28 -16.53 5.87
N SER A 283 7.52 -17.43 6.83
CA SER A 283 6.92 -17.33 8.15
C SER A 283 7.61 -16.23 8.99
N PRO A 284 6.86 -15.50 9.86
CA PRO A 284 7.43 -14.41 10.66
C PRO A 284 8.61 -14.79 11.55
N LYS A 285 8.67 -16.05 12.01
CA LYS A 285 9.73 -16.54 12.92
C LYS A 285 11.11 -16.57 12.27
N GLU A 286 11.16 -16.69 10.94
CA GLU A 286 12.40 -16.85 10.18
C GLU A 286 13.03 -15.48 9.82
N TYR A 287 12.36 -14.37 10.11
CA TYR A 287 12.88 -13.01 9.87
C TYR A 287 13.97 -12.58 10.85
N THR A 288 14.29 -13.38 11.87
CA THR A 288 15.39 -13.09 12.81
C THR A 288 16.73 -12.90 12.10
N THR A 289 17.01 -13.73 11.09
CA THR A 289 18.24 -13.64 10.29
C THR A 289 18.25 -12.37 9.44
N PHE A 290 17.11 -12.02 8.82
CA PHE A 290 16.95 -10.77 8.08
C PHE A 290 17.24 -9.56 8.97
N TRP A 291 16.60 -9.49 10.14
CA TRP A 291 16.81 -8.40 11.09
C TRP A 291 18.26 -8.32 11.57
N SER A 292 18.90 -9.46 11.84
CA SER A 292 20.31 -9.50 12.23
C SER A 292 21.23 -8.90 11.16
N SER A 293 20.97 -9.15 9.88
CA SER A 293 21.71 -8.53 8.77
C SER A 293 21.42 -7.03 8.66
N VAL A 294 20.16 -6.61 8.83
CA VAL A 294 19.77 -5.19 8.83
C VAL A 294 20.46 -4.42 9.95
N PHE A 295 20.45 -4.95 11.18
CA PHE A 295 21.14 -4.35 12.33
C PHE A 295 22.62 -4.14 12.06
N LYS A 296 23.33 -5.19 11.63
CA LYS A 296 24.76 -5.12 11.30
C LYS A 296 25.06 -4.09 10.21
N PHE A 297 24.20 -4.01 9.20
CA PHE A 297 24.38 -3.07 8.10
C PHE A 297 24.20 -1.61 8.55
N ILE A 298 23.14 -1.33 9.31
CA ILE A 298 22.87 0.02 9.82
C ILE A 298 23.99 0.44 10.80
N GLU A 299 24.38 -0.42 11.73
CA GLU A 299 25.51 -0.15 12.64
C GLU A 299 26.82 0.11 11.87
N GLY A 300 27.06 -0.64 10.78
CA GLY A 300 28.22 -0.46 9.92
C GLY A 300 28.24 0.88 9.16
N ILE A 301 27.07 1.42 8.80
CA ILE A 301 26.98 2.77 8.19
C ILE A 301 27.19 3.85 9.25
N LEU A 302 26.53 3.71 10.40
CA LEU A 302 26.61 4.68 11.48
C LEU A 302 28.04 4.88 12.00
N ASN A 303 28.83 3.81 12.11
CA ASN A 303 30.22 3.88 12.58
C ASN A 303 31.17 4.59 11.60
N GLU A 304 30.81 4.73 10.33
CA GLU A 304 31.67 5.35 9.31
C GLU A 304 31.40 6.86 9.13
N ASN A 305 30.40 7.42 9.83
CA ASN A 305 30.01 8.85 9.77
C ASN A 305 29.75 9.36 8.34
N ASP A 306 29.17 8.53 7.48
CA ASP A 306 28.87 8.90 6.09
C ASP A 306 27.54 9.71 6.07
N GLU A 307 27.65 11.05 6.05
CA GLU A 307 26.55 12.00 6.27
C GLU A 307 25.43 11.95 5.20
N GLU A 308 25.71 11.40 4.01
CA GLU A 308 24.77 11.35 2.87
C GLU A 308 24.54 9.91 2.35
N SER A 309 24.30 8.98 3.26
CA SER A 309 24.04 7.59 2.89
C SER A 309 22.59 7.39 2.40
N LYS A 310 22.34 7.53 1.09
CA LYS A 310 21.08 7.03 0.47
C LYS A 310 20.84 5.54 0.76
N GLY A 311 21.92 4.78 0.99
CA GLY A 311 21.84 3.38 1.43
C GLY A 311 21.14 3.22 2.78
N LEU A 312 21.34 4.15 3.72
CA LEU A 312 20.66 4.18 5.02
C LEU A 312 19.16 4.46 4.87
N GLU A 313 18.81 5.45 4.05
CA GLU A 313 17.40 5.75 3.73
C GLU A 313 16.70 4.53 3.15
N TYR A 314 17.32 3.87 2.16
CA TYR A 314 16.75 2.69 1.50
C TYR A 314 16.60 1.50 2.44
N ILE A 315 17.59 1.18 3.28
CA ILE A 315 17.45 0.05 4.22
C ILE A 315 16.37 0.32 5.28
N LEU A 316 16.22 1.57 5.73
CA LEU A 316 15.15 1.94 6.65
C LEU A 316 13.78 1.81 5.98
N ARG A 317 13.63 2.22 4.72
CA ARG A 317 12.37 2.00 3.97
C ARG A 317 12.05 0.51 3.81
N LEU A 318 13.04 -0.32 3.49
CA LEU A 318 12.87 -1.78 3.43
C LEU A 318 12.47 -2.35 4.82
N ALA A 319 13.07 -1.86 5.90
CA ALA A 319 12.66 -2.24 7.25
C ALA A 319 11.22 -1.80 7.58
N GLY A 320 10.83 -0.59 7.18
CA GLY A 320 9.47 -0.07 7.30
C GLY A 320 8.45 -0.95 6.61
N GLN A 321 8.70 -1.38 5.37
CA GLN A 321 7.85 -2.31 4.62
C GLN A 321 7.63 -3.63 5.38
N VAL A 322 8.68 -4.18 6.01
CA VAL A 322 8.57 -5.42 6.81
C VAL A 322 7.75 -5.18 8.08
N ILE A 323 7.91 -4.03 8.73
CA ILE A 323 7.18 -3.67 9.96
C ILE A 323 5.70 -3.43 9.65
N GLU A 324 5.37 -2.74 8.57
CA GLU A 324 3.99 -2.46 8.17
C GLU A 324 3.20 -3.75 7.89
N CYS A 325 3.86 -4.77 7.36
CA CYS A 325 3.21 -6.01 6.94
C CYS A 325 2.51 -6.76 8.10
N LYS A 326 1.21 -7.03 7.90
CA LYS A 326 0.33 -7.66 8.89
C LYS A 326 0.42 -6.96 10.26
N ASN A 327 0.49 -5.63 10.27
CA ASN A 327 0.51 -4.79 11.47
C ASN A 327 1.63 -5.17 12.46
N GLY A 328 2.88 -5.27 12.00
CA GLY A 328 4.04 -5.50 12.88
C GLY A 328 4.40 -6.95 13.18
N LYS A 329 3.70 -7.93 12.59
CA LYS A 329 3.88 -9.35 12.94
C LYS A 329 5.29 -9.90 12.62
N TYR A 330 5.98 -9.31 11.64
CA TYR A 330 7.30 -9.74 11.17
C TYR A 330 8.46 -9.14 11.96
N LEU A 331 8.19 -8.22 12.90
CA LEU A 331 9.21 -7.67 13.79
C LEU A 331 9.44 -8.61 14.98
N THR A 332 10.57 -9.30 14.99
CA THR A 332 10.85 -10.35 15.99
C THR A 332 11.35 -9.80 17.32
N ASN A 333 12.06 -8.66 17.31
CA ASN A 333 12.61 -8.02 18.52
C ASN A 333 12.38 -6.50 18.48
N PRO A 334 11.19 -6.01 18.89
CA PRO A 334 10.87 -4.58 18.88
C PRO A 334 11.83 -3.74 19.72
N SER A 335 12.19 -4.21 20.92
CA SER A 335 13.09 -3.50 21.84
C SER A 335 14.43 -3.13 21.19
N GLN A 336 15.04 -4.09 20.50
CA GLN A 336 16.32 -3.87 19.82
C GLN A 336 16.17 -2.88 18.66
N PHE A 337 15.07 -2.95 17.91
CA PHE A 337 14.80 -2.03 16.82
C PHE A 337 14.55 -0.60 17.31
N VAL A 338 13.85 -0.42 18.45
CA VAL A 338 13.68 0.90 19.07
C VAL A 338 15.02 1.51 19.45
N LEU A 339 15.94 0.75 20.05
CA LEU A 339 17.28 1.24 20.38
C LEU A 339 18.07 1.65 19.14
N LEU A 340 17.98 0.86 18.06
CA LEU A 340 18.59 1.20 16.78
C LEU A 340 17.99 2.49 16.21
N LEU A 341 16.65 2.62 16.20
CA LEU A 341 15.96 3.79 15.69
C LEU A 341 16.38 5.05 16.43
N VAL A 342 16.45 4.99 17.76
CA VAL A 342 16.94 6.10 18.61
C VAL A 342 18.37 6.47 18.23
N LYS A 343 19.26 5.49 18.08
CA LYS A 343 20.65 5.73 17.68
C LYS A 343 20.72 6.44 16.32
N VAL A 344 19.97 5.95 15.32
CA VAL A 344 19.92 6.56 13.98
C VAL A 344 19.42 8.00 14.06
N VAL A 345 18.35 8.28 14.79
CA VAL A 345 17.80 9.63 14.90
C VAL A 345 18.76 10.59 15.61
N CYS A 346 19.52 10.11 16.60
CA CYS A 346 20.51 10.94 17.30
C CYS A 346 21.77 11.22 16.48
N GLU A 347 22.19 10.30 15.60
CA GLU A 347 23.45 10.40 14.84
C GLU A 347 23.27 11.00 13.44
N GLN A 348 22.06 11.02 12.87
CA GLN A 348 21.81 11.46 11.49
C GLN A 348 21.18 12.86 11.42
N VAL A 349 21.60 13.63 10.41
CA VAL A 349 21.11 15.01 10.17
C VAL A 349 20.18 15.10 8.95
N SER A 350 20.24 14.12 8.05
CA SER A 350 19.48 14.09 6.79
C SER A 350 17.96 14.07 7.02
N GLU A 351 17.26 15.06 6.45
CA GLU A 351 15.80 15.20 6.54
C GLU A 351 15.06 13.94 6.04
N ASN A 352 15.47 13.39 4.89
CA ASN A 352 14.83 12.20 4.31
C ASN A 352 14.95 10.96 5.22
N VAL A 353 16.11 10.77 5.85
CA VAL A 353 16.34 9.64 6.77
C VAL A 353 15.47 9.81 8.01
N LEU A 354 15.41 11.03 8.56
CA LEU A 354 14.60 11.35 9.73
C LEU A 354 13.10 11.25 9.45
N GLU A 355 12.66 11.58 8.24
CA GLU A 355 11.27 11.41 7.81
C GLU A 355 10.89 9.93 7.80
N VAL A 356 11.73 9.07 7.22
CA VAL A 356 11.52 7.61 7.22
C VAL A 356 11.53 7.08 8.66
N CYS A 357 12.43 7.56 9.53
CA CYS A 357 12.44 7.21 10.95
C CYS A 357 11.14 7.60 11.66
N ALA A 358 10.57 8.77 11.35
CA ALA A 358 9.30 9.21 11.92
C ALA A 358 8.13 8.35 11.44
N GLN A 359 8.09 7.98 10.15
CA GLN A 359 7.09 7.06 9.60
C GLN A 359 7.17 5.69 10.28
N ILE A 360 8.38 5.13 10.44
CA ILE A 360 8.59 3.86 11.16
C ILE A 360 8.19 4.00 12.63
N GLY A 361 8.54 5.12 13.28
CA GLY A 361 8.13 5.41 14.65
C GLY A 361 6.61 5.39 14.82
N ALA A 362 5.87 5.98 13.88
CA ALA A 362 4.41 5.94 13.87
C ALA A 362 3.89 4.50 13.70
N LEU A 363 4.45 3.73 12.77
CA LEU A 363 4.11 2.31 12.58
C LEU A 363 4.34 1.47 13.85
N LEU A 364 5.44 1.70 14.56
CA LEU A 364 5.77 1.00 15.80
C LEU A 364 4.77 1.29 16.91
N LEU A 365 4.29 2.54 17.03
CA LEU A 365 3.34 2.95 18.06
C LEU A 365 1.90 2.48 17.77
N LEU A 366 1.52 2.36 16.49
CA LEU A 366 0.15 2.01 16.09
C LEU A 366 -0.07 0.51 15.90
N SER A 367 0.98 -0.26 15.62
CA SER A 367 0.86 -1.67 15.26
C SER A 367 0.45 -2.56 16.44
N PRO A 368 -0.76 -3.19 16.44
CA PRO A 368 -1.24 -4.01 17.56
C PRO A 368 -0.40 -5.26 17.85
N ASN A 369 0.35 -5.80 16.88
CA ASN A 369 1.18 -6.99 17.13
C ASN A 369 2.56 -6.66 17.71
N ILE A 370 2.88 -5.38 17.90
CA ILE A 370 4.15 -4.94 18.47
C ILE A 370 3.93 -4.62 19.94
N SER A 371 4.51 -5.44 20.81
CA SER A 371 4.45 -5.22 22.25
C SER A 371 5.60 -4.33 22.69
N LEU A 372 5.34 -3.03 22.82
CA LEU A 372 6.27 -2.04 23.37
C LEU A 372 5.97 -1.77 24.85
N SER A 373 7.02 -1.59 25.66
CA SER A 373 6.85 -1.06 27.02
C SER A 373 6.51 0.42 26.99
N GLN A 374 5.90 0.94 28.06
CA GLN A 374 5.60 2.37 28.19
C GLN A 374 6.88 3.23 28.09
N GLU A 375 8.00 2.72 28.62
CA GLU A 375 9.30 3.38 28.51
C GLU A 375 9.77 3.50 27.06
N GLN A 376 9.66 2.41 26.28
CA GLN A 376 10.09 2.38 24.88
C GLN A 376 9.25 3.31 24.00
N ALA A 377 7.94 3.29 24.16
CA ALA A 377 7.05 4.23 23.50
C ALA A 377 7.38 5.69 23.86
N GLY A 378 7.60 5.96 25.15
CA GLY A 378 8.00 7.29 25.62
C GLY A 378 9.34 7.75 25.04
N ILE A 379 10.32 6.86 24.88
CA ILE A 379 11.61 7.17 24.26
C ILE A 379 11.44 7.55 22.79
N ILE A 380 10.68 6.78 22.01
CA ILE A 380 10.41 7.07 20.58
C ILE A 380 9.85 8.48 20.44
N VAL A 381 8.83 8.80 21.23
CA VAL A 381 8.18 10.12 21.22
C VAL A 381 9.16 11.22 21.63
N LYS A 382 9.96 11.02 22.69
CA LYS A 382 10.95 12.01 23.15
C LYS A 382 12.06 12.29 22.13
N VAL A 383 12.37 11.34 21.27
CA VAL A 383 13.45 11.46 20.27
C VAL A 383 12.92 12.05 18.95
N LEU A 384 11.68 11.72 18.56
CA LEU A 384 11.10 12.20 17.29
C LEU A 384 10.42 13.57 17.38
N LEU A 385 9.84 13.93 18.53
CA LEU A 385 9.17 15.24 18.67
C LEU A 385 10.11 16.47 18.58
N PRO A 386 11.34 16.47 19.15
CA PRO A 386 12.21 17.64 19.12
C PRO A 386 13.02 17.78 17.82
N LEU A 387 12.66 17.07 16.76
CA LEU A 387 13.35 17.19 15.48
C LEU A 387 13.23 18.61 14.90
N PRO A 388 14.28 19.15 14.28
CA PRO A 388 14.30 20.54 13.81
C PRO A 388 13.46 20.79 12.55
N TYR A 389 12.69 19.80 12.08
CA TYR A 389 11.92 19.82 10.83
C TYR A 389 10.41 19.85 11.12
N PRO A 390 9.75 21.02 10.99
CA PRO A 390 8.31 21.21 11.25
C PRO A 390 7.41 20.21 10.50
N ASN A 391 7.69 19.95 9.22
CA ASN A 391 6.88 19.09 8.36
C ASN A 391 6.88 17.63 8.84
N ILE A 392 8.03 17.14 9.30
CA ILE A 392 8.18 15.78 9.84
C ILE A 392 7.34 15.64 11.11
N LEU A 393 7.42 16.62 12.02
CA LEU A 393 6.64 16.63 13.25
C LEU A 393 5.13 16.63 12.96
N ILE A 394 4.69 17.50 12.04
CA ILE A 394 3.29 17.60 11.64
C ILE A 394 2.79 16.28 11.05
N ASN A 395 3.53 15.68 10.13
CA ASN A 395 3.15 14.41 9.51
C ASN A 395 3.16 13.25 10.52
N PHE A 396 4.14 13.22 11.42
CA PHE A 396 4.20 12.24 12.50
C PHE A 396 2.96 12.32 13.40
N VAL A 397 2.62 13.52 13.88
CA VAL A 397 1.46 13.74 14.77
C VAL A 397 0.14 13.39 14.07
N LYS A 398 -0.02 13.72 12.78
CA LYS A 398 -1.20 13.35 11.97
C LYS A 398 -1.41 11.83 11.91
N ASN A 399 -0.33 11.06 11.81
CA ASN A 399 -0.41 9.61 11.65
C ASN A 399 -0.72 8.88 12.97
N ILE A 400 -0.38 9.46 14.13
CA ILE A 400 -0.45 8.77 15.44
C ILE A 400 -1.64 9.19 16.32
N ILE A 401 -2.68 9.82 15.76
CA ILE A 401 -3.85 10.32 16.53
C ILE A 401 -4.55 9.21 17.32
N ASP A 402 -4.57 7.98 16.78
CA ASP A 402 -5.18 6.81 17.42
C ASP A 402 -4.31 6.13 18.48
N TYR A 403 -3.11 6.66 18.73
CA TYR A 403 -2.22 6.10 19.72
C TYR A 403 -2.82 6.20 21.14
N PRO A 404 -2.89 5.10 21.93
CA PRO A 404 -3.55 5.12 23.23
C PRO A 404 -2.95 6.08 24.27
N GLN A 405 -1.65 6.39 24.18
CA GLN A 405 -1.00 7.35 25.08
C GLN A 405 -0.71 8.70 24.41
N PHE A 406 -1.48 9.04 23.37
CA PHE A 406 -1.35 10.31 22.64
C PHE A 406 -1.43 11.52 23.57
N ASP A 407 -2.45 11.55 24.43
CA ASP A 407 -2.72 12.68 25.32
C ASP A 407 -1.59 12.89 26.34
N MET A 408 -1.01 11.78 26.82
CA MET A 408 0.05 11.81 27.83
C MET A 408 1.41 12.22 27.26
N HIS A 409 1.77 11.75 26.06
CA HIS A 409 3.13 11.88 25.54
C HIS A 409 3.28 12.87 24.38
N ILE A 410 2.24 13.12 23.60
CA ILE A 410 2.33 13.85 22.32
C ILE A 410 1.59 15.18 22.37
N LEU A 411 0.40 15.22 22.99
CA LEU A 411 -0.45 16.41 22.98
C LEU A 411 0.26 17.64 23.56
N LYS A 412 0.79 17.56 24.79
CA LYS A 412 1.43 18.71 25.45
C LYS A 412 2.67 19.23 24.70
N PRO A 413 3.62 18.40 24.26
CA PRO A 413 4.71 18.86 23.40
C PRO A 413 4.24 19.48 22.08
N PHE A 414 3.21 18.91 21.45
CA PHE A 414 2.68 19.45 20.19
C PHE A 414 2.04 20.83 20.40
N LEU A 415 1.29 21.03 21.50
CA LEU A 415 0.75 22.35 21.84
C LEU A 415 1.86 23.40 22.03
N ASN A 416 2.97 23.03 22.69
CA ASN A 416 4.13 23.92 22.81
C ASN A 416 4.72 24.29 21.44
N PHE A 417 4.77 23.34 20.50
CA PHE A 417 5.21 23.60 19.13
C PHE A 417 4.25 24.55 18.40
N VAL A 418 2.93 24.34 18.51
CA VAL A 418 1.92 25.26 17.93
C VAL A 418 2.14 26.69 18.46
N ILE A 419 2.37 26.86 19.76
CA ILE A 419 2.66 28.16 20.37
C ILE A 419 3.97 28.76 19.82
N GLN A 420 5.05 27.98 19.79
CA GLN A 420 6.38 28.44 19.32
C GLN A 420 6.38 28.81 17.83
N SER A 421 5.57 28.12 17.02
CA SER A 421 5.40 28.42 15.59
C SER A 421 4.62 29.71 15.32
N GLY A 422 4.05 30.35 16.35
CA GLY A 422 3.18 31.51 16.18
C GLY A 422 1.84 31.16 15.55
N PHE A 423 1.31 29.96 15.82
CA PHE A 423 0.05 29.45 15.25
C PHE A 423 0.07 29.37 13.72
N ASP A 424 1.12 28.74 13.18
CA ASP A 424 1.21 28.45 11.76
C ASP A 424 -0.02 27.67 11.25
N ASN A 425 -0.42 27.92 9.99
CA ASN A 425 -1.66 27.37 9.44
C ASN A 425 -1.65 25.84 9.40
N GLU A 426 -0.51 25.22 9.07
CA GLU A 426 -0.41 23.76 9.03
C GLU A 426 -0.46 23.12 10.43
N ALA A 427 0.17 23.76 11.42
CA ALA A 427 0.14 23.35 12.81
C ALA A 427 -1.30 23.44 13.38
N MET A 428 -2.00 24.54 13.12
CA MET A 428 -3.39 24.75 13.52
C MET A 428 -4.37 23.81 12.80
N CYS A 429 -4.17 23.55 11.52
CA CYS A 429 -4.95 22.55 10.77
C CYS A 429 -4.78 21.15 11.36
N THR A 430 -3.57 20.81 11.83
CA THR A 430 -3.30 19.53 12.47
C THR A 430 -3.96 19.44 13.85
N LEU A 431 -3.88 20.50 14.65
CA LEU A 431 -4.60 20.58 15.94
C LEU A 431 -6.12 20.42 15.74
N THR A 432 -6.65 21.07 14.72
CA THR A 432 -8.06 20.97 14.34
C THR A 432 -8.44 19.53 13.97
N LYS A 433 -7.62 18.84 13.17
CA LYS A 433 -7.83 17.42 12.84
C LYS A 433 -7.82 16.53 14.08
N ILE A 434 -6.93 16.79 15.04
CA ILE A 434 -6.90 16.06 16.33
C ILE A 434 -8.24 16.26 17.06
N CYS A 435 -8.71 17.52 17.18
CA CYS A 435 -9.98 17.85 17.83
C CYS A 435 -11.15 17.11 17.16
N LEU A 436 -11.28 17.22 15.84
CA LEU A 436 -12.37 16.60 15.08
C LEU A 436 -12.32 15.07 15.11
N HIS A 437 -11.13 14.46 15.20
CA HIS A 437 -10.99 13.02 15.29
C HIS A 437 -11.36 12.49 16.70
N LYS A 438 -10.94 13.19 17.76
CA LYS A 438 -11.23 12.81 19.15
C LYS A 438 -12.65 13.17 19.57
N SER A 439 -13.20 14.24 19.00
CA SER A 439 -14.54 14.76 19.26
C SER A 439 -15.15 15.28 17.96
N PRO A 440 -15.85 14.43 17.20
CA PRO A 440 -16.46 14.83 15.93
C PRO A 440 -17.58 15.85 16.13
N LEU A 441 -17.85 16.65 15.09
CA LEU A 441 -18.98 17.58 15.07
C LEU A 441 -20.31 16.85 15.23
N SER A 442 -21.27 17.55 15.83
CA SER A 442 -22.58 17.03 16.18
C SER A 442 -23.40 16.71 14.94
N LYS A 443 -23.29 17.50 13.86
CA LYS A 443 -23.99 17.35 12.56
C LYS A 443 -25.53 17.40 12.63
N ASN A 444 -26.16 17.04 13.74
CA ASN A 444 -27.59 17.11 14.00
C ASN A 444 -27.88 17.37 15.48
N GLY A 445 -29.11 17.80 15.77
CA GLY A 445 -29.57 18.17 17.11
C GLY A 445 -29.50 17.02 18.12
N ILE A 446 -29.72 15.78 17.70
CA ILE A 446 -29.64 14.61 18.60
C ILE A 446 -28.23 14.39 19.12
N LYS A 447 -27.22 14.43 18.23
CA LYS A 447 -25.82 14.22 18.60
C LYS A 447 -25.21 15.43 19.32
N LEU A 448 -25.88 16.59 19.30
CA LEU A 448 -25.47 17.76 20.07
C LEU A 448 -25.27 17.42 21.55
N PHE A 449 -26.16 16.59 22.10
CA PHE A 449 -26.10 16.16 23.50
C PHE A 449 -25.14 15.00 23.75
N GLU A 450 -24.74 14.27 22.71
CA GLU A 450 -23.74 13.19 22.77
C GLU A 450 -22.30 13.73 22.64
N TRP A 451 -22.14 15.00 22.26
CA TRP A 451 -20.84 15.61 22.06
C TRP A 451 -20.08 15.75 23.39
N VAL A 452 -18.82 15.29 23.39
CA VAL A 452 -17.95 15.32 24.57
C VAL A 452 -16.73 16.17 24.27
N LYS A 453 -16.52 17.20 25.10
CA LYS A 453 -15.34 18.06 25.00
C LYS A 453 -14.05 17.26 25.14
N TYR A 454 -13.21 17.28 24.10
CA TYR A 454 -11.80 16.91 24.20
C TYR A 454 -11.02 18.08 24.84
N PRO A 455 -10.44 17.93 26.05
CA PRO A 455 -9.85 19.04 26.79
C PRO A 455 -8.46 19.42 26.27
N ILE A 456 -8.28 20.69 25.90
CA ILE A 456 -7.00 21.27 25.47
C ILE A 456 -6.60 22.39 26.44
N ASP A 457 -5.50 22.19 27.16
CA ASP A 457 -4.96 23.18 28.09
C ASP A 457 -3.71 23.86 27.52
N PHE A 458 -3.81 25.17 27.27
CA PHE A 458 -2.69 26.03 26.85
C PHE A 458 -1.90 26.61 28.03
N GLY A 459 -2.33 26.39 29.27
CA GLY A 459 -1.68 26.89 30.49
C GLY A 459 -1.42 28.40 30.44
N ASN A 460 -0.17 28.80 30.70
CA ASN A 460 0.25 30.21 30.72
C ASN A 460 0.18 30.90 29.34
N SER A 461 0.09 30.13 28.25
CA SER A 461 0.06 30.66 26.88
C SER A 461 -1.37 30.87 26.35
N LEU A 462 -2.39 30.69 27.21
CA LEU A 462 -3.79 30.91 26.84
C LEU A 462 -4.04 32.33 26.34
N SER A 463 -3.41 33.35 26.95
CA SER A 463 -3.56 34.74 26.52
C SER A 463 -3.11 34.95 25.07
N THR A 464 -2.00 34.32 24.67
CA THR A 464 -1.44 34.41 23.32
C THR A 464 -2.34 33.70 22.31
N PHE A 465 -2.90 32.55 22.67
CA PHE A 465 -3.88 31.87 21.84
C PHE A 465 -5.18 32.69 21.67
N MET A 466 -5.66 33.30 22.75
CA MET A 466 -6.84 34.18 22.70
C MET A 466 -6.60 35.43 21.86
N GLU A 467 -5.40 36.03 21.91
CA GLU A 467 -5.01 37.13 21.03
C GLU A 467 -5.00 36.71 19.56
N TYR A 468 -4.43 35.54 19.25
CA TYR A 468 -4.49 34.97 17.90
C TYR A 468 -5.94 34.73 17.43
N CYS A 469 -6.78 34.12 18.27
CA CYS A 469 -8.18 33.90 17.96
C CYS A 469 -8.90 35.22 17.68
N ASN A 470 -8.61 36.27 18.45
CA ASN A 470 -9.19 37.59 18.25
C ASN A 470 -8.79 38.22 16.93
N ASN A 471 -7.52 38.07 16.53
CA ASN A 471 -7.05 38.57 15.25
C ASN A 471 -7.75 37.86 14.08
N VAL A 472 -7.93 36.53 14.17
CA VAL A 472 -8.61 35.74 13.13
C VAL A 472 -10.12 35.99 13.10
N LEU A 473 -10.78 36.09 14.26
CA LEU A 473 -12.24 36.32 14.35
C LEU A 473 -12.64 37.75 13.95
N ASN A 474 -11.72 38.72 14.04
CA ASN A 474 -11.95 40.11 13.65
C ASN A 474 -11.34 40.49 12.29
N ASP A 475 -10.78 39.53 11.55
CA ASP A 475 -10.25 39.75 10.20
C ASP A 475 -11.35 40.28 9.25
N ASP A 476 -10.92 40.86 8.14
CA ASP A 476 -11.83 41.40 7.14
C ASP A 476 -12.69 40.29 6.54
N ILE A 477 -13.98 40.57 6.45
CA ILE A 477 -15.00 39.61 5.99
C ILE A 477 -14.69 39.09 4.58
N GLU A 478 -14.19 39.95 3.70
CA GLU A 478 -13.83 39.59 2.33
C GLU A 478 -12.71 38.54 2.32
N ASN A 479 -11.67 38.72 3.17
CA ASN A 479 -10.58 37.75 3.33
C ASN A 479 -11.07 36.41 3.91
N ILE A 480 -12.03 36.46 4.86
CA ILE A 480 -12.62 35.27 5.48
C ILE A 480 -13.39 34.41 4.47
N VAL A 481 -14.11 35.05 3.53
CA VAL A 481 -14.87 34.32 2.51
C VAL A 481 -13.94 33.77 1.42
N GLU A 482 -12.86 34.48 1.09
CA GLU A 482 -11.85 34.01 0.12
C GLU A 482 -11.01 32.83 0.65
N ASP A 483 -10.54 32.88 1.90
CA ASP A 483 -9.81 31.78 2.56
C ASP A 483 -10.34 31.48 3.97
N PRO A 484 -11.35 30.59 4.10
CA PRO A 484 -11.95 30.27 5.39
C PRO A 484 -11.07 29.36 6.26
N THR A 485 -9.92 28.88 5.78
CA THR A 485 -9.16 27.82 6.46
C THR A 485 -8.71 28.21 7.87
N LYS A 486 -8.17 29.43 8.03
CA LYS A 486 -7.72 29.96 9.33
C LYS A 486 -8.89 30.09 10.31
N LEU A 487 -10.02 30.62 9.83
CA LEU A 487 -11.22 30.78 10.65
C LEU A 487 -11.77 29.42 11.08
N MET A 488 -11.86 28.45 10.16
CA MET A 488 -12.35 27.10 10.48
C MET A 488 -11.47 26.43 11.54
N ASN A 489 -10.14 26.56 11.43
CA ASN A 489 -9.23 25.99 12.41
C ASN A 489 -9.49 26.55 13.82
N VAL A 490 -9.73 27.87 13.93
CA VAL A 490 -10.07 28.52 15.21
C VAL A 490 -11.44 28.07 15.71
N LEU A 491 -12.47 28.09 14.86
CA LEU A 491 -13.84 27.72 15.27
C LEU A 491 -13.94 26.28 15.78
N PHE A 492 -13.20 25.35 15.16
CA PHE A 492 -13.17 23.96 15.59
C PHE A 492 -12.32 23.74 16.84
N CYS A 493 -11.24 24.48 17.05
CA CYS A 493 -10.40 24.33 18.24
C CYS A 493 -10.98 25.02 19.49
N LEU A 494 -11.63 26.18 19.33
CA LEU A 494 -12.04 27.04 20.45
C LEU A 494 -12.95 26.34 21.50
N PRO A 495 -13.94 25.50 21.13
CA PRO A 495 -14.77 24.77 22.10
C PRO A 495 -14.00 23.79 22.98
N HIS A 496 -12.85 23.30 22.51
CA HIS A 496 -12.01 22.33 23.19
C HIS A 496 -11.08 22.95 24.23
N VAL A 497 -10.88 24.27 24.20
CA VAL A 497 -9.91 24.94 25.06
C VAL A 497 -10.42 25.09 26.50
N GLU A 498 -9.57 24.79 27.47
CA GLU A 498 -9.87 24.94 28.90
C GLU A 498 -9.63 26.37 29.41
N ASN A 499 -10.35 26.76 30.46
CA ASN A 499 -10.20 28.05 31.16
C ASN A 499 -10.45 29.30 30.30
N VAL A 500 -11.21 29.17 29.21
CA VAL A 500 -11.59 30.29 28.34
C VAL A 500 -12.61 31.20 29.01
N ASN A 501 -12.50 32.52 28.78
CA ASN A 501 -13.53 33.47 29.16
C ASN A 501 -14.77 33.31 28.25
N VAL A 502 -15.77 32.58 28.75
CA VAL A 502 -17.01 32.25 28.04
C VAL A 502 -17.77 33.51 27.60
N ASP A 503 -17.87 34.54 28.47
CA ASP A 503 -18.54 35.79 28.15
C ASP A 503 -17.91 36.49 26.94
N TYR A 504 -16.59 36.56 26.95
CA TYR A 504 -15.83 37.20 25.88
C TYR A 504 -15.97 36.46 24.55
N CYS A 505 -15.88 35.13 24.57
CA CYS A 505 -16.04 34.31 23.36
C CYS A 505 -17.44 34.41 22.77
N ILE A 506 -18.49 34.40 23.59
CA ILE A 506 -19.87 34.56 23.12
C ILE A 506 -20.04 35.92 22.45
N VAL A 507 -19.55 37.01 23.04
CA VAL A 507 -19.64 38.35 22.46
C VAL A 507 -18.92 38.43 21.11
N THR A 508 -17.72 37.86 21.00
CA THR A 508 -16.95 37.88 19.75
C THR A 508 -17.59 37.01 18.66
N LEU A 509 -18.06 35.80 19.00
CA LEU A 509 -18.75 34.91 18.06
C LEU A 509 -20.11 35.48 17.63
N SER A 510 -20.84 36.16 18.52
CA SER A 510 -22.10 36.85 18.20
C SER A 510 -21.88 38.00 17.21
N LYS A 511 -20.80 38.78 17.37
CA LYS A 511 -20.39 39.80 16.39
C LYS A 511 -20.05 39.20 15.03
N LEU A 512 -19.31 38.09 15.00
CA LEU A 512 -18.99 37.38 13.77
C LEU A 512 -20.25 36.83 13.09
N THR A 513 -21.13 36.20 13.87
CA THR A 513 -22.41 35.66 13.39
C THR A 513 -23.28 36.76 12.78
N SER A 514 -23.40 37.91 13.45
CA SER A 514 -24.14 39.08 12.95
C SER A 514 -23.55 39.63 11.64
N LYS A 515 -22.21 39.72 11.55
CA LYS A 515 -21.50 40.11 10.32
C LYS A 515 -21.82 39.14 9.17
N ILE A 516 -21.77 37.84 9.43
CA ILE A 516 -22.03 36.80 8.43
C ILE A 516 -23.51 36.81 7.98
N LEU A 517 -24.45 36.98 8.92
CA LEU A 517 -25.87 37.11 8.61
C LEU A 517 -26.16 38.31 7.70
N ASN A 518 -25.51 39.45 7.93
CA ASN A 518 -25.66 40.63 7.06
C ASN A 518 -25.20 40.38 5.61
N ILE A 519 -24.18 39.53 5.40
CA ILE A 519 -23.75 39.11 4.06
C ILE A 519 -24.78 38.20 3.40
N LEU A 520 -25.29 37.21 4.15
CA LEU A 520 -26.34 36.33 3.63
C LEU A 520 -27.60 37.11 3.25
N THR A 521 -27.96 38.12 4.05
CA THR A 521 -29.05 39.05 3.74
C THR A 521 -28.77 39.87 2.47
N SER A 522 -27.53 40.30 2.25
CA SER A 522 -27.15 41.07 1.05
C SER A 522 -27.22 40.24 -0.24
N TYR A 523 -27.08 38.92 -0.15
CA TYR A 523 -27.27 38.00 -1.27
C TYR A 523 -28.74 37.85 -1.71
N ASN A 524 -29.71 38.27 -0.89
CA ASN A 524 -31.14 38.33 -1.22
C ASN A 524 -31.66 37.06 -1.96
N ILE A 525 -31.41 35.89 -1.37
CA ILE A 525 -31.71 34.58 -1.94
C ILE A 525 -33.22 34.39 -2.19
N GLU A 526 -34.07 35.01 -1.37
CA GLU A 526 -35.53 34.99 -1.47
C GLU A 526 -36.07 35.79 -2.66
N GLY A 527 -35.36 36.85 -3.08
CA GLY A 527 -35.75 37.72 -4.19
C GLY A 527 -35.38 37.21 -5.60
N GLN A 528 -34.67 36.09 -5.72
CA GLN A 528 -34.15 35.57 -6.99
C GLN A 528 -34.50 34.08 -7.24
N PRO A 529 -35.78 33.69 -7.28
CA PRO A 529 -36.21 32.29 -7.41
C PRO A 529 -35.84 31.65 -8.76
N GLU A 530 -35.54 32.45 -9.80
CA GLU A 530 -35.16 31.95 -11.13
C GLU A 530 -33.69 31.50 -11.22
N GLN A 531 -32.81 32.00 -10.34
CA GLN A 531 -31.37 31.65 -10.27
C GLN A 531 -31.05 30.54 -9.25
N ASN A 532 -32.08 30.02 -8.56
CA ASN A 532 -31.98 29.01 -7.50
C ASN A 532 -32.79 27.74 -7.85
N LYS A 533 -32.90 27.41 -9.15
CA LYS A 533 -33.67 26.24 -9.59
C LYS A 533 -32.87 24.95 -9.45
N TYR A 534 -33.61 23.91 -9.07
CA TYR A 534 -33.23 22.55 -8.68
C TYR A 534 -32.37 21.72 -9.64
N HIS A 535 -31.87 22.30 -10.73
CA HIS A 535 -31.00 21.62 -11.67
C HIS A 535 -29.95 22.61 -12.18
N CYS A 536 -28.73 22.46 -11.64
CA CYS A 536 -27.49 22.98 -12.22
C CYS A 536 -27.25 24.49 -12.06
N ASP A 537 -26.93 24.96 -10.85
CA ASP A 537 -26.20 26.24 -10.73
C ASP A 537 -24.90 26.10 -9.92
N ASN A 538 -23.80 25.94 -10.67
CA ASN A 538 -22.45 26.33 -10.25
C ASN A 538 -22.25 27.85 -10.45
N SER A 539 -23.27 28.66 -10.18
CA SER A 539 -23.10 30.11 -10.20
C SER A 539 -22.13 30.51 -9.09
N ALA A 540 -21.31 31.55 -9.33
CA ALA A 540 -20.37 32.03 -8.32
C ALA A 540 -21.08 32.40 -7.00
N LEU A 541 -22.31 32.93 -7.11
CA LEU A 541 -23.16 33.27 -5.97
C LEU A 541 -23.58 32.04 -5.15
N SER A 542 -23.98 30.92 -5.78
CA SER A 542 -24.37 29.71 -5.06
C SER A 542 -23.18 29.04 -4.37
N GLY A 543 -21.97 29.16 -4.96
CA GLY A 543 -20.71 28.76 -4.34
C GLY A 543 -20.40 29.56 -3.08
N CYS A 544 -20.41 30.89 -3.19
CA CYS A 544 -20.18 31.80 -2.06
C CYS A 544 -21.23 31.61 -0.96
N ALA A 545 -22.52 31.51 -1.30
CA ALA A 545 -23.59 31.29 -0.33
C ALA A 545 -23.42 29.97 0.44
N ARG A 546 -23.02 28.88 -0.22
CA ARG A 546 -22.72 27.61 0.47
C ARG A 546 -21.54 27.72 1.43
N GLN A 547 -20.47 28.41 1.03
CA GLN A 547 -19.32 28.66 1.88
C GLN A 547 -19.71 29.49 3.10
N VAL A 548 -20.41 30.60 2.90
CA VAL A 548 -20.84 31.49 3.99
C VAL A 548 -21.81 30.79 4.95
N LEU A 549 -22.75 29.98 4.45
CA LEU A 549 -23.62 29.14 5.29
C LEU A 549 -22.85 28.08 6.08
N PHE A 550 -21.81 27.49 5.47
CA PHE A 550 -20.94 26.56 6.17
C PHE A 550 -20.16 27.25 7.30
N ILE A 551 -19.62 28.46 7.07
CA ILE A 551 -18.95 29.25 8.11
C ILE A 551 -19.94 29.58 9.25
N LEU A 552 -21.15 30.03 8.90
CA LEU A 552 -22.19 30.35 9.88
C LEU A 552 -22.56 29.14 10.74
N ALA A 553 -22.74 27.97 10.14
CA ALA A 553 -23.10 26.74 10.85
C ALA A 553 -22.04 26.37 11.89
N ASN A 554 -20.76 26.39 11.50
CA ASN A 554 -19.67 26.05 12.41
C ASN A 554 -19.43 27.13 13.47
N ALA A 555 -19.68 28.41 13.17
CA ALA A 555 -19.59 29.49 14.16
C ALA A 555 -20.66 29.36 15.25
N LEU A 556 -21.89 29.04 14.86
CA LEU A 556 -22.99 28.77 15.78
C LEU A 556 -22.74 27.49 16.59
N GLU A 557 -22.34 26.40 15.94
CA GLU A 557 -22.02 25.13 16.64
C GLU A 557 -20.90 25.35 17.66
N SER A 558 -19.84 26.09 17.31
CA SER A 558 -18.76 26.47 18.23
C SER A 558 -19.28 27.26 19.43
N ALA A 559 -20.13 28.27 19.22
CA ALA A 559 -20.72 29.07 20.29
C ALA A 559 -21.65 28.25 21.21
N VAL A 560 -22.44 27.35 20.64
CA VAL A 560 -23.33 26.44 21.38
C VAL A 560 -22.53 25.50 22.28
N HIS A 561 -21.43 24.93 21.78
CA HIS A 561 -20.57 24.06 22.58
C HIS A 561 -19.82 24.81 23.69
N ILE A 562 -19.30 26.02 23.42
CA ILE A 562 -18.61 26.86 24.43
C ILE A 562 -19.57 27.24 25.57
N SER A 563 -20.81 27.57 25.23
CA SER A 563 -21.83 27.95 26.20
C SER A 563 -22.52 26.76 26.88
N SER A 564 -22.22 25.54 26.45
CA SER A 564 -22.89 24.31 26.91
C SER A 564 -24.41 24.37 26.74
N CYS A 565 -24.88 24.84 25.57
CA CYS A 565 -26.30 25.03 25.23
C CYS A 565 -27.04 26.02 26.16
N LYS A 566 -26.35 27.06 26.61
CA LYS A 566 -26.92 28.14 27.44
C LYS A 566 -26.67 29.49 26.78
N ARG A 567 -27.45 30.51 27.13
CA ARG A 567 -27.36 31.88 26.63
C ARG A 567 -27.52 31.97 25.11
N MET A 568 -28.41 31.18 24.54
CA MET A 568 -28.68 31.15 23.10
C MET A 568 -29.08 32.53 22.56
N LYS A 569 -29.80 33.33 23.36
CA LYS A 569 -30.18 34.72 23.02
C LYS A 569 -28.98 35.68 22.91
N ASP A 570 -27.91 35.43 23.65
CA ASP A 570 -26.68 36.24 23.59
C ASP A 570 -25.82 35.84 22.37
N ILE A 571 -25.94 34.59 21.92
CA ILE A 571 -25.20 34.03 20.77
C ILE A 571 -25.79 34.55 19.46
N CYS A 572 -27.10 34.38 19.26
CA CYS A 572 -27.80 34.89 18.08
C CYS A 572 -29.29 35.03 18.40
N ASP A 573 -29.90 36.15 18.00
CA ASP A 573 -31.35 36.32 18.13
C ASP A 573 -32.08 35.43 17.11
N ILE A 574 -33.10 34.69 17.58
CA ILE A 574 -33.88 33.77 16.74
C ILE A 574 -34.66 34.55 15.67
N ASP A 575 -35.12 35.75 16.03
CA ASP A 575 -35.87 36.65 15.14
C ASP A 575 -34.98 37.24 14.03
N ALA A 576 -33.66 37.30 14.24
CA ALA A 576 -32.70 37.69 13.22
C ALA A 576 -32.21 36.50 12.37
N LEU A 577 -32.17 35.29 12.94
CA LEU A 577 -31.65 34.09 12.29
C LEU A 577 -32.66 33.45 11.33
N LEU A 578 -33.91 33.24 11.78
CA LEU A 578 -34.92 32.50 11.01
C LEU A 578 -35.22 33.12 9.63
N PRO A 579 -35.39 34.46 9.49
CA PRO A 579 -35.69 35.05 8.19
C PRO A 579 -34.58 34.88 7.14
N VAL A 580 -33.32 34.72 7.58
CA VAL A 580 -32.16 34.61 6.68
C VAL A 580 -31.88 33.15 6.31
N VAL A 581 -32.03 32.23 7.26
CA VAL A 581 -31.69 30.80 7.07
C VAL A 581 -32.85 30.02 6.46
N LEU A 582 -34.11 30.30 6.81
CA LEU A 582 -35.27 29.55 6.33
C LEU A 582 -35.40 29.54 4.79
N PRO A 583 -35.22 30.67 4.07
CA PRO A 583 -35.24 30.67 2.61
C PRO A 583 -34.16 29.77 1.99
N CYS A 584 -33.00 29.67 2.63
CA CYS A 584 -31.91 28.79 2.20
C CYS A 584 -32.23 27.31 2.47
N ALA A 585 -32.89 27.02 3.59
CA ALA A 585 -33.25 25.67 4.01
C ALA A 585 -34.35 25.03 3.15
N VAL A 586 -35.06 25.81 2.34
CA VAL A 586 -36.02 25.31 1.34
C VAL A 586 -35.33 24.61 0.17
N ASP A 587 -34.08 24.97 -0.17
CA ASP A 587 -33.36 24.36 -1.29
C ASP A 587 -32.37 23.27 -0.78
N PRO A 588 -32.46 22.01 -1.26
CA PRO A 588 -31.54 20.93 -0.89
C PRO A 588 -30.09 21.20 -1.29
N ASN A 589 -29.82 22.15 -2.19
CA ASN A 589 -28.45 22.57 -2.54
C ASN A 589 -27.72 23.17 -1.32
N TYR A 590 -28.45 23.68 -0.33
CA TYR A 590 -27.91 24.31 0.88
C TYR A 590 -28.11 23.44 2.12
N LEU A 591 -27.71 22.18 2.06
CA LEU A 591 -27.86 21.22 3.16
C LEU A 591 -27.25 21.69 4.50
N SER A 592 -26.19 22.50 4.47
CA SER A 592 -25.61 23.13 5.68
C SER A 592 -26.60 24.03 6.44
N SER A 593 -27.57 24.65 5.75
CA SER A 593 -28.59 25.49 6.38
C SER A 593 -29.61 24.67 7.17
N LEU A 594 -29.96 23.47 6.69
CA LEU A 594 -30.81 22.52 7.41
C LEU A 594 -30.11 22.00 8.67
N HIS A 595 -28.82 21.66 8.58
CA HIS A 595 -28.02 21.25 9.75
C HIS A 595 -27.92 22.36 10.80
N LEU A 596 -27.66 23.60 10.36
CA LEU A 596 -27.60 24.76 11.23
C LEU A 596 -28.94 24.96 11.95
N LEU A 597 -30.04 24.93 11.20
CA LEU A 597 -31.38 25.14 11.74
C LEU A 597 -31.72 24.08 12.77
N ASP A 598 -31.44 22.81 12.47
CA ASP A 598 -31.65 21.70 13.39
C ASP A 598 -30.85 21.85 14.70
N LEU A 599 -29.54 22.09 14.60
CA LEU A 599 -28.66 22.29 15.75
C LEU A 599 -29.10 23.47 16.62
N TYR A 600 -29.37 24.63 16.00
CA TYR A 600 -29.73 25.84 16.73
C TYR A 600 -31.12 25.72 17.38
N LEU A 601 -32.12 25.19 16.67
CA LEU A 601 -33.47 25.01 17.22
C LEU A 601 -33.47 24.03 18.39
N THR A 602 -32.71 22.93 18.28
CA THR A 602 -32.57 21.95 19.36
C THR A 602 -31.96 22.59 20.62
N ALA A 603 -30.90 23.38 20.45
CA ALA A 603 -30.27 24.10 21.56
C ALA A 603 -31.19 25.19 22.16
N TYR A 604 -31.93 25.91 21.30
CA TYR A 604 -32.83 26.99 21.73
C TYR A 604 -34.07 26.45 22.46
N GLU A 605 -34.64 25.35 22.00
CA GLU A 605 -35.78 24.68 22.64
C GLU A 605 -35.44 24.27 24.07
N GLN A 606 -34.24 23.70 24.29
CA GLN A 606 -33.80 23.25 25.61
C GLN A 606 -33.74 24.39 26.64
N GLU A 607 -33.32 25.59 26.23
CA GLU A 607 -33.13 26.71 27.16
C GLU A 607 -34.37 27.62 27.28
N ASN A 608 -34.94 28.04 26.15
CA ASN A 608 -35.91 29.14 26.09
C ASN A 608 -37.33 28.68 25.77
N GLY A 609 -37.49 27.48 25.19
CA GLY A 609 -38.75 26.99 24.63
C GLY A 609 -39.15 27.73 23.35
N LEU A 610 -39.49 26.99 22.30
CA LEU A 610 -39.96 27.59 21.04
C LEU A 610 -41.42 28.04 21.18
N THR A 611 -41.74 29.24 20.70
CA THR A 611 -43.12 29.76 20.73
C THR A 611 -43.85 29.45 19.41
N TYR A 612 -45.19 29.40 19.46
CA TYR A 612 -46.04 29.09 18.30
C TYR A 612 -45.75 29.91 17.03
N PRO A 613 -45.50 31.24 17.10
CA PRO A 613 -45.09 32.03 15.93
C PRO A 613 -43.85 31.49 15.21
N HIS A 614 -42.83 31.07 15.95
CA HIS A 614 -41.60 30.50 15.38
C HIS A 614 -41.88 29.16 14.68
N LEU A 615 -42.64 28.28 15.33
CA LEU A 615 -43.01 26.97 14.77
C LEU A 615 -43.85 27.12 13.51
N SER A 616 -44.81 28.04 13.51
CA SER A 616 -45.65 28.34 12.33
C SER A 616 -44.83 28.89 11.16
N LEU A 617 -43.80 29.70 11.43
CA LEU A 617 -42.91 30.21 10.40
C LEU A 617 -42.07 29.08 9.79
N ILE A 618 -41.49 28.22 10.62
CA ILE A 618 -40.66 27.08 10.18
C ILE A 618 -41.47 26.11 9.31
N ASP A 619 -42.68 25.73 9.76
CA ASP A 619 -43.58 24.84 9.01
C ASP A 619 -44.00 25.46 7.66
N SER A 620 -44.25 26.78 7.60
CA SER A 620 -44.66 27.43 6.35
C SER A 620 -43.62 27.33 5.23
N TYR A 621 -42.32 27.33 5.56
CA TYR A 621 -41.23 27.22 4.59
C TYR A 621 -40.85 25.76 4.32
N LEU A 622 -40.80 24.89 5.33
CA LEU A 622 -40.21 23.54 5.19
C LEU A 622 -41.22 22.45 4.82
N ARG A 623 -42.54 22.70 4.89
CA ARG A 623 -43.58 21.71 4.61
C ARG A 623 -43.49 21.09 3.22
N SER A 624 -43.07 21.86 2.20
CA SER A 624 -42.90 21.34 0.83
C SER A 624 -41.76 20.32 0.70
N ASN A 625 -40.76 20.39 1.60
CA ASN A 625 -39.56 19.55 1.54
C ASN A 625 -39.72 18.21 2.27
N VAL A 626 -40.79 18.06 3.05
CA VAL A 626 -41.15 16.79 3.72
C VAL A 626 -41.38 15.67 2.69
N SER A 627 -41.89 16.01 1.50
CA SER A 627 -42.06 15.10 0.36
C SER A 627 -40.88 15.09 -0.62
N SER A 628 -39.70 15.59 -0.22
CA SER A 628 -38.54 15.67 -1.11
C SER A 628 -38.09 14.29 -1.63
N PRO A 629 -37.65 14.18 -2.91
CA PRO A 629 -37.09 12.95 -3.46
C PRO A 629 -35.71 12.61 -2.86
N PHE A 630 -35.07 13.54 -2.15
CA PHE A 630 -33.79 13.33 -1.49
C PHE A 630 -34.00 12.77 -0.07
N HIS A 631 -33.69 11.49 0.11
CA HIS A 631 -33.85 10.79 1.38
C HIS A 631 -33.15 11.49 2.56
N ILE A 632 -32.02 12.17 2.33
CA ILE A 632 -31.30 12.89 3.39
C ILE A 632 -32.16 14.05 3.91
N VAL A 633 -32.71 14.88 3.02
CA VAL A 633 -33.52 16.06 3.37
C VAL A 633 -34.81 15.65 4.09
N SER A 634 -35.52 14.66 3.55
CA SER A 634 -36.76 14.17 4.17
C SER A 634 -36.50 13.57 5.56
N ASN A 635 -35.39 12.83 5.74
CA ASN A 635 -35.04 12.21 7.02
C ASN A 635 -34.69 13.23 8.11
N TYR A 636 -33.90 14.27 7.79
CA TYR A 636 -33.56 15.35 8.71
C TYR A 636 -34.80 16.15 9.14
N LEU A 637 -35.70 16.45 8.20
CA LEU A 637 -36.93 17.16 8.51
C LEU A 637 -37.85 16.33 9.42
N PHE A 638 -38.07 15.04 9.10
CA PHE A 638 -38.99 14.19 9.87
C PHE A 638 -38.49 13.84 11.28
N ASN A 639 -37.22 13.45 11.41
CA ASN A 639 -36.73 12.90 12.68
C ASN A 639 -36.21 13.96 13.65
N ASP A 640 -35.73 15.10 13.14
CA ASP A 640 -35.05 16.09 13.96
C ASP A 640 -35.94 17.36 14.11
N ILE A 641 -36.21 18.08 13.01
CA ILE A 641 -36.92 19.38 13.07
C ILE A 641 -38.42 19.24 13.39
N TYR A 642 -39.17 18.36 12.73
CA TYR A 642 -40.59 18.17 13.05
C TYR A 642 -40.82 17.42 14.35
N ALA A 643 -39.84 16.67 14.85
CA ALA A 643 -39.90 16.07 16.19
C ALA A 643 -39.91 17.14 17.30
N ILE A 644 -39.21 18.26 17.08
CA ILE A 644 -39.23 19.45 17.94
C ILE A 644 -40.58 20.18 17.84
N ILE A 645 -41.15 20.28 16.64
CA ILE A 645 -42.45 20.95 16.41
C ILE A 645 -43.63 20.17 17.06
N ILE A 646 -43.53 18.84 17.14
CA ILE A 646 -44.59 17.96 17.66
C ILE A 646 -44.54 17.83 19.20
N LYS A 647 -43.37 18.02 19.81
CA LYS A 647 -43.20 18.06 21.28
C LYS A 647 -43.75 19.35 21.87
#